data_AF-A0A0R1XBA2-F1
#
_entry.id   AF-A0A0R1XBA2-F1
#
_cell.length_a   1.000
_cell.length_b   1.000
_cell.length_c   1.000
_cell.angle_alpha   90.00
_cell.angle_beta   90.00
_cell.angle_gamma   90.00
#
_symmetry.space_group_name_H-M   'P 1'
#
loop_
_entity.id
_entity.type
_entity.pdbx_description
1 polymer ?
#
loop_
_entity_poly.entity_id
_entity_poly.type
_entity_poly.pdbx_seq_one_letter_code
_entity_poly.pdbx_strand_id
1 'polypeptide(L)'
;MYLHTSVDKKDISFTYQCMHTGSIHGGTHNIMDTKGVKHVENGASATFAERKVIDGEQYLIYNVKFSELGPNNIIVHYSVDGQEKKTTLQYTVIDNPQTALADHADFLLKTQWQTPGKLQDKVFDDWMMDTKSKRNEFAGYYGWGDDWGLTHATFLAEMNSMTPKVKQVQAIDEYLDTAIWNGLMQEHHDDYLINDFLMKQPNTTPTYRGFAYPHIYNTYFAMYKIASQYPDLIQYKDKADTYLLRAYHIMKAMYADGVGYNWETGTMGESSTPAIIQALKDRGYAAEAQDITDIMAKKYQNFAKDKYPYVSEYPYDNTSEEAVYMLGQQNNDQNMMSMIDLKTRASRGVQPVWYRYGVTTPITGENWFTFQYSCALVGIAMDDWLRVQNNGLNQADLGLAERANYAGKLANLTLINSGQMDSDPANIGTTSWTYQAQLGNYEALGTGGGNMHNGWRQMSGESDLALWGALQTMSADVVTDPVFGLTGYGATVRKQGRLYFIKPEDGLRQRVNLINDKLSYAFANDKYTQAVIDPTTQKAQFQLTNTAGEAHDAKLVITHPQAKTQVFTVIYNGKTVGSFEANGTKITVTIPVTAAKKGLLTIQPGKLLTNTKPTVTVPDKLTTSMSQANDVRLIGHAEDKATLQKQPAAKWTVVQAPEGGKATFSAADNAITSAQFNKAGHYVVQLTATGANQSTAKTVSVDVQADQPLPETVARYGFDVTDQDIIAHRLPNEAAGGPAAELYGTTDDFSTVAGKTGKALAMSGKVAGYLRLPAAVTERLQETTLSLDVRLSGRQVTGTTIYQFADEQQSLALQVNGSNELYLNVKDAGKTAKEIHTGVALPADQWENITLTLTNHGAALYLNGKVIKTLPQSTLTLGALGKVQKNYIGRATSQAAPWFHGALDNFVLRSKALSAAEINKLYGNDEALTIKSLDPATAVTSVKTAPQLPQQVQANYSDGTKRAIAVTWAEVDPEQYAKAGSFKVTGTIAESKALSATVTVQVVAGKKENLAKSATPTAIIDTPEDLGGVKGLNDGFTPANSDDRSHGVWHNWHGDQTADAWVQYAWKQPVLLTDTNAYYFFDGSNFDPSAARFQYQDDQGKWQDCQNVQGAGTTLNQFNKTTFTPVTTKTFRMILTPGHLGIGVIEWQVNGYTVQ
;
A
#
# COMPACT_ATOMS: atom_id res chain seq x y z
N MET A 1 12.85 45.02 -10.22
CA MET A 1 12.52 44.88 -11.66
C MET A 1 13.60 45.56 -12.50
N TYR A 2 13.82 45.12 -13.74
CA TYR A 2 14.61 45.89 -14.72
C TYR A 2 13.86 46.01 -16.06
N LEU A 3 14.18 47.06 -16.83
CA LEU A 3 13.77 47.23 -18.22
C LEU A 3 15.03 47.25 -19.09
N HIS A 4 15.17 46.28 -19.99
CA HIS A 4 16.18 46.31 -21.04
C HIS A 4 15.62 47.11 -22.22
N THR A 5 16.08 48.35 -22.40
CA THR A 5 15.49 49.30 -23.35
C THR A 5 16.45 50.44 -23.72
N SER A 6 16.35 50.93 -24.95
CA SER A 6 17.03 52.15 -25.41
C SER A 6 16.31 53.44 -24.97
N VAL A 7 15.06 53.35 -24.50
CA VAL A 7 14.25 54.51 -24.09
C VAL A 7 14.80 55.12 -22.79
N ASP A 8 14.87 56.45 -22.70
CA ASP A 8 15.32 57.15 -21.49
C ASP A 8 14.29 57.01 -20.36
N LYS A 9 14.75 56.92 -19.10
CA LYS A 9 13.88 56.78 -17.93
C LYS A 9 12.81 57.87 -17.83
N LYS A 10 13.07 59.09 -18.35
CA LYS A 10 12.15 60.23 -18.29
C LYS A 10 10.93 60.04 -19.19
N ASP A 11 11.05 59.19 -20.21
CA ASP A 11 10.04 58.89 -21.21
C ASP A 11 9.30 57.58 -20.87
N ILE A 12 9.44 57.10 -19.62
CA ILE A 12 8.81 55.89 -19.09
C ILE A 12 7.95 56.26 -17.88
N SER A 13 6.72 55.78 -17.87
CA SER A 13 5.81 55.88 -16.72
C SER A 13 5.10 54.56 -16.45
N PHE A 14 4.48 54.42 -15.28
CA PHE A 14 3.86 53.17 -14.84
C PHE A 14 2.42 53.38 -14.39
N THR A 15 1.55 52.44 -14.75
CA THR A 15 0.24 52.26 -14.11
C THR A 15 0.16 50.85 -13.55
N TYR A 16 -0.55 50.68 -12.44
CA TYR A 16 -0.63 49.42 -11.71
C TYR A 16 -2.04 48.85 -11.77
N GLN A 17 -2.16 47.54 -11.93
CA GLN A 17 -3.44 46.83 -11.79
C GLN A 17 -3.26 45.68 -10.81
N CYS A 18 -4.15 45.57 -9.85
CA CYS A 18 -4.26 44.42 -8.94
C CYS A 18 -5.50 43.58 -9.26
N MET A 19 -5.69 42.47 -8.56
CA MET A 19 -6.85 41.59 -8.72
C MET A 19 -8.20 42.32 -8.66
N HIS A 20 -8.36 43.37 -7.85
CA HIS A 20 -9.63 44.11 -7.74
C HIS A 20 -9.96 44.94 -9.00
N THR A 21 -8.92 45.39 -9.70
CA THR A 21 -9.00 46.35 -10.84
C THR A 21 -8.73 45.70 -12.19
N GLY A 22 -8.06 44.54 -12.21
CA GLY A 22 -7.76 43.74 -13.39
C GLY A 22 -8.53 42.42 -13.36
N SER A 23 -9.75 42.40 -13.86
CA SER A 23 -10.51 41.16 -14.02
C SER A 23 -9.98 40.38 -15.22
N ILE A 24 -9.03 39.46 -15.00
CA ILE A 24 -8.52 38.57 -16.06
C ILE A 24 -9.53 37.51 -16.50
N HIS A 25 -10.57 37.23 -15.70
CA HIS A 25 -11.50 36.12 -15.93
C HIS A 25 -13.00 36.45 -15.84
N GLY A 26 -13.36 37.70 -15.55
CA GLY A 26 -14.77 38.10 -15.38
C GLY A 26 -15.62 37.87 -16.63
N GLY A 27 -16.86 37.40 -16.42
CA GLY A 27 -17.87 37.22 -17.46
C GLY A 27 -17.91 35.85 -18.13
N THR A 28 -17.19 34.84 -17.62
CA THR A 28 -17.19 33.47 -18.16
C THR A 28 -17.84 32.47 -17.19
N HIS A 29 -18.43 31.39 -17.72
CA HIS A 29 -19.04 30.33 -16.91
C HIS A 29 -17.96 29.58 -16.10
N ASN A 30 -18.28 29.21 -14.84
CA ASN A 30 -17.44 28.44 -13.91
C ASN A 30 -16.15 29.13 -13.43
N ILE A 31 -16.15 30.47 -13.30
CA ILE A 31 -15.06 31.20 -12.65
C ILE A 31 -15.60 32.03 -11.47
N MET A 32 -14.97 31.86 -10.31
CA MET A 32 -15.21 32.63 -9.09
C MET A 32 -14.08 33.67 -8.93
N ASP A 33 -14.43 34.95 -9.12
CA ASP A 33 -13.54 36.09 -8.87
C ASP A 33 -13.62 36.49 -7.39
N THR A 34 -12.56 36.24 -6.62
CA THR A 34 -12.56 36.41 -5.16
C THR A 34 -11.92 37.75 -4.79
N LYS A 35 -12.73 38.82 -4.82
CA LYS A 35 -12.31 40.18 -4.42
C LYS A 35 -12.34 40.44 -2.90
N GLY A 36 -12.50 39.39 -2.08
CA GLY A 36 -12.62 39.53 -0.63
C GLY A 36 -11.30 39.82 0.11
N VAL A 37 -10.16 39.76 -0.59
CA VAL A 37 -8.86 40.20 -0.06
C VAL A 37 -8.85 41.72 0.15
N LYS A 38 -8.15 42.20 1.18
CA LYS A 38 -8.04 43.63 1.49
C LYS A 38 -7.42 44.41 0.32
N HIS A 39 -8.14 45.42 -0.17
CA HIS A 39 -7.64 46.40 -1.14
C HIS A 39 -6.88 47.55 -0.46
N VAL A 40 -5.79 47.99 -1.05
CA VAL A 40 -4.93 49.11 -0.64
C VAL A 40 -4.75 50.03 -1.84
N GLU A 41 -5.51 51.13 -1.85
CA GLU A 41 -5.35 52.17 -2.87
C GLU A 41 -3.91 52.68 -2.94
N ASN A 42 -3.37 52.82 -4.16
CA ASN A 42 -1.99 53.25 -4.40
C ASN A 42 -0.92 52.39 -3.69
N GLY A 43 -1.22 51.11 -3.41
CA GLY A 43 -0.32 50.19 -2.72
C GLY A 43 0.86 49.69 -3.55
N ALA A 44 0.87 49.90 -4.87
CA ALA A 44 1.94 49.46 -5.76
C ALA A 44 2.78 50.64 -6.27
N SER A 45 4.09 50.43 -6.38
CA SER A 45 5.01 51.46 -6.88
C SER A 45 6.25 50.86 -7.53
N ALA A 46 6.76 51.48 -8.59
CA ALA A 46 8.06 51.24 -9.20
C ALA A 46 8.90 52.53 -9.15
N THR A 47 9.94 52.55 -8.32
CA THR A 47 10.83 53.71 -8.14
C THR A 47 12.15 53.45 -8.84
N PHE A 48 12.60 54.36 -9.70
CA PHE A 48 13.88 54.25 -10.38
C PHE A 48 15.02 54.16 -9.37
N ALA A 49 15.86 53.13 -9.51
CA ALA A 49 17.03 52.90 -8.68
C ALA A 49 18.29 53.38 -9.38
N GLU A 50 18.61 52.79 -10.54
CA GLU A 50 19.83 53.11 -11.29
C GLU A 50 19.73 52.71 -12.78
N ARG A 51 20.66 53.24 -13.58
CA ARG A 51 20.90 52.83 -14.97
C ARG A 51 22.21 52.05 -15.02
N LYS A 52 22.21 50.89 -15.65
CA LYS A 52 23.41 50.11 -15.99
C LYS A 52 23.54 49.94 -17.49
N VAL A 53 24.78 49.86 -17.95
CA VAL A 53 25.13 49.47 -19.32
C VAL A 53 25.86 48.14 -19.24
N ILE A 54 25.32 47.11 -19.88
CA ILE A 54 25.86 45.75 -19.90
C ILE A 54 26.00 45.39 -21.37
N ASP A 55 27.21 45.04 -21.80
CA ASP A 55 27.52 44.72 -23.20
C ASP A 55 27.05 45.77 -24.23
N GLY A 56 27.09 47.05 -23.84
CA GLY A 56 26.66 48.17 -24.68
C GLY A 56 25.15 48.43 -24.65
N GLU A 57 24.36 47.58 -23.99
CA GLU A 57 22.91 47.69 -23.88
C GLU A 57 22.48 48.32 -22.56
N GLN A 58 21.37 49.07 -22.58
CA GLN A 58 20.88 49.81 -21.42
C GLN A 58 19.86 49.02 -20.59
N TYR A 59 20.09 48.99 -19.28
CA TYR A 59 19.22 48.39 -18.27
C TYR A 59 18.80 49.46 -17.26
N LEU A 60 17.50 49.73 -17.17
CA LEU A 60 16.93 50.63 -16.16
C LEU A 60 16.35 49.79 -15.01
N ILE A 61 16.87 49.98 -13.80
CA ILE A 61 16.53 49.17 -12.63
C ILE A 61 15.57 49.95 -11.74
N TYR A 62 14.53 49.27 -11.26
CA TYR A 62 13.48 49.84 -10.42
C TYR A 62 13.25 48.98 -9.18
N ASN A 63 13.12 49.65 -8.03
CA ASN A 63 12.61 49.08 -6.80
C ASN A 63 11.09 48.98 -6.90
N VAL A 64 10.56 47.76 -6.73
CA VAL A 64 9.12 47.49 -6.86
C VAL A 64 8.56 47.13 -5.49
N LYS A 65 7.40 47.68 -5.18
CA LYS A 65 6.60 47.35 -4.01
C LYS A 65 5.20 46.97 -4.47
N PHE A 66 4.66 45.88 -3.92
CA PHE A 66 3.26 45.50 -3.97
C PHE A 66 2.71 45.45 -2.54
N SER A 67 1.40 45.66 -2.38
CA SER A 67 0.75 45.68 -1.06
C SER A 67 -0.43 44.70 -0.95
N GLU A 68 -0.68 43.88 -1.97
CA GLU A 68 -1.82 42.98 -2.06
C GLU A 68 -1.38 41.61 -2.57
N LEU A 69 -1.99 40.55 -2.02
CA LEU A 69 -1.80 39.18 -2.50
C LEU A 69 -2.44 39.00 -3.89
N GLY A 70 -1.99 37.97 -4.61
CA GLY A 70 -2.53 37.58 -5.91
C GLY A 70 -1.93 38.35 -7.10
N PRO A 71 -2.59 38.32 -8.26
CA PRO A 71 -2.10 38.94 -9.48
C PRO A 71 -1.91 40.46 -9.37
N ASN A 72 -0.72 40.92 -9.73
CA ASN A 72 -0.30 42.32 -9.75
C ASN A 72 0.42 42.63 -11.07
N ASN A 73 -0.11 43.55 -11.87
CA ASN A 73 0.46 43.98 -13.14
C ASN A 73 1.11 45.37 -13.02
N ILE A 74 2.28 45.52 -13.64
CA ILE A 74 2.91 46.80 -13.93
C ILE A 74 2.78 47.04 -15.43
N ILE A 75 1.96 48.01 -15.82
CA ILE A 75 1.86 48.47 -17.20
C ILE A 75 2.88 49.58 -17.38
N VAL A 76 3.84 49.35 -18.28
CA VAL A 76 4.91 50.27 -18.62
C VAL A 76 4.48 51.05 -19.87
N HIS A 77 4.36 52.37 -19.74
CA HIS A 77 4.09 53.28 -20.86
C HIS A 77 5.40 53.93 -21.29
N TYR A 78 5.67 53.95 -22.58
CA TYR A 78 6.92 54.49 -23.13
C TYR A 78 6.73 55.03 -24.56
N SER A 79 7.58 55.95 -25.01
CA SER A 79 7.55 56.48 -26.37
C SER A 79 8.73 55.97 -27.21
N VAL A 80 8.46 55.52 -28.44
CA VAL A 80 9.48 55.19 -29.45
C VAL A 80 9.11 55.91 -30.74
N ASP A 81 10.02 56.71 -31.28
CA ASP A 81 9.80 57.51 -32.50
C ASP A 81 8.56 58.41 -32.43
N GLY A 82 8.25 58.93 -31.23
CA GLY A 82 7.08 59.78 -30.99
C GLY A 82 5.75 59.03 -30.86
N GLN A 83 5.73 57.70 -30.96
CA GLN A 83 4.53 56.89 -30.73
C GLN A 83 4.50 56.34 -29.31
N GLU A 84 3.40 56.56 -28.59
CA GLU A 84 3.15 55.90 -27.31
C GLU A 84 2.95 54.39 -27.51
N LYS A 85 3.68 53.61 -26.73
CA LYS A 85 3.61 52.16 -26.66
C LYS A 85 3.41 51.76 -25.20
N LYS A 86 2.85 50.58 -25.00
CA LYS A 86 2.73 49.97 -23.67
C LYS A 86 3.10 48.49 -23.70
N THR A 87 3.65 48.02 -22.59
CA THR A 87 3.84 46.59 -22.30
C THR A 87 3.43 46.30 -20.86
N THR A 88 3.10 45.04 -20.56
CA THR A 88 2.64 44.63 -19.23
C THR A 88 3.59 43.58 -18.66
N LEU A 89 4.06 43.83 -17.44
CA LEU A 89 4.82 42.88 -16.64
C LEU A 89 3.89 42.33 -15.56
N GLN A 90 3.76 41.00 -15.50
CA GLN A 90 2.82 40.35 -14.58
C GLN A 90 3.54 39.67 -13.43
N TYR A 91 3.08 39.94 -12.22
CA TYR A 91 3.57 39.36 -10.98
C TYR A 91 2.42 38.68 -10.25
N THR A 92 2.73 37.72 -9.39
CA THR A 92 1.82 37.28 -8.34
C THR A 92 2.51 37.46 -7.01
N VAL A 93 1.77 37.92 -6.01
CA VAL A 93 2.26 38.09 -4.64
C VAL A 93 1.64 37.01 -3.77
N ILE A 94 2.50 36.20 -3.15
CA ILE A 94 2.09 35.18 -2.18
C ILE A 94 2.41 35.66 -0.77
N ASP A 95 1.84 34.99 0.23
CA ASP A 95 2.21 35.24 1.61
C ASP A 95 3.66 34.80 1.87
N ASN A 96 4.20 35.19 3.03
CA ASN A 96 5.51 34.76 3.48
C ASN A 96 5.64 33.23 3.40
N PRO A 97 6.67 32.67 2.74
CA PRO A 97 6.85 31.23 2.59
C PRO A 97 6.78 30.45 3.91
N GLN A 98 7.31 31.01 5.01
CA GLN A 98 7.25 30.36 6.32
C GLN A 98 5.82 30.23 6.83
N THR A 99 5.03 31.29 6.71
CA THR A 99 3.63 31.32 7.16
C THR A 99 2.77 30.43 6.27
N ALA A 100 2.88 30.57 4.95
CA ALA A 100 2.12 29.76 3.99
C ALA A 100 2.33 28.25 4.20
N LEU A 101 3.59 27.80 4.33
CA LEU A 101 3.90 26.39 4.59
C LEU A 101 3.37 25.92 5.95
N ALA A 102 3.43 26.77 6.98
CA ALA A 102 2.95 26.42 8.31
C ALA A 102 1.42 26.33 8.36
N ASP A 103 0.72 27.28 7.73
CA ASP A 103 -0.72 27.34 7.64
C ASP A 103 -1.27 26.14 6.85
N HIS A 104 -0.62 25.78 5.74
CA HIS A 104 -1.00 24.60 4.99
C HIS A 104 -0.78 23.29 5.77
N ALA A 105 0.36 23.15 6.46
CA ALA A 105 0.60 21.99 7.32
C ALA A 105 -0.44 21.87 8.45
N ASP A 106 -0.89 22.99 9.03
CA ASP A 106 -1.97 23.01 10.01
C ASP A 106 -3.34 22.72 9.36
N PHE A 107 -3.55 23.15 8.12
CA PHE A 107 -4.78 22.90 7.35
C PHE A 107 -5.00 21.41 7.05
N LEU A 108 -3.95 20.64 6.76
CA LEU A 108 -4.08 19.20 6.48
C LEU A 108 -4.71 18.40 7.64
N LEU A 109 -4.64 18.89 8.88
CA LEU A 109 -5.35 18.25 9.99
C LEU A 109 -6.87 18.33 9.86
N LYS A 110 -7.39 19.34 9.15
CA LYS A 110 -8.82 19.49 8.82
C LYS A 110 -9.26 18.50 7.74
N THR A 111 -8.34 18.08 6.89
CA THR A 111 -8.63 17.14 5.80
C THR A 111 -8.55 15.68 6.22
N GLN A 112 -7.96 15.40 7.39
CA GLN A 112 -7.95 14.05 7.95
C GLN A 112 -9.37 13.60 8.37
N TRP A 113 -9.74 12.37 8.02
CA TRP A 113 -10.94 11.72 8.52
C TRP A 113 -10.76 11.16 9.93
N GLN A 114 -11.85 11.20 10.71
CA GLN A 114 -11.92 10.73 12.10
C GLN A 114 -13.18 9.87 12.22
N THR A 115 -13.17 8.70 11.57
CA THR A 115 -14.33 7.83 11.38
C THR A 115 -13.96 6.37 11.67
N PRO A 116 -13.72 6.00 12.95
CA PRO A 116 -13.28 4.65 13.32
C PRO A 116 -14.14 3.55 12.71
N GLY A 117 -13.48 2.54 12.13
CA GLY A 117 -14.13 1.38 11.50
C GLY A 117 -14.77 1.65 10.12
N LYS A 118 -14.61 2.85 9.55
CA LYS A 118 -15.03 3.17 8.18
C LYS A 118 -13.82 3.16 7.23
N LEU A 119 -14.07 2.93 5.94
CA LEU A 119 -13.04 2.82 4.90
C LEU A 119 -12.05 4.00 4.92
N GLN A 120 -12.58 5.21 5.08
CA GLN A 120 -11.81 6.44 5.00
C GLN A 120 -11.09 6.83 6.30
N ASP A 121 -11.15 6.03 7.37
CA ASP A 121 -10.59 6.46 8.65
C ASP A 121 -9.11 6.86 8.54
N LYS A 122 -8.75 7.97 9.18
CA LYS A 122 -7.40 8.58 9.19
C LYS A 122 -6.81 8.99 7.85
N VAL A 123 -7.51 8.80 6.74
CA VAL A 123 -7.11 9.31 5.42
C VAL A 123 -7.02 10.83 5.43
N PHE A 124 -5.94 11.39 4.89
CA PHE A 124 -5.90 12.79 4.45
C PHE A 124 -6.56 12.89 3.07
N ASP A 125 -7.73 13.52 3.02
CA ASP A 125 -8.55 13.61 1.80
C ASP A 125 -8.39 14.97 1.12
N ASP A 126 -8.84 15.09 -0.12
CA ASP A 126 -8.88 16.35 -0.84
C ASP A 126 -9.86 17.33 -0.19
N TRP A 127 -9.51 18.61 -0.22
CA TRP A 127 -10.41 19.69 0.13
C TRP A 127 -11.03 20.33 -1.11
N MET A 128 -12.35 20.44 -1.12
CA MET A 128 -13.13 21.07 -2.19
C MET A 128 -13.52 22.49 -1.76
N MET A 129 -12.95 23.51 -2.41
CA MET A 129 -13.15 24.91 -2.06
C MET A 129 -14.59 25.37 -2.27
N ASP A 130 -15.29 24.87 -3.30
CA ASP A 130 -16.67 25.27 -3.59
C ASP A 130 -17.63 24.83 -2.49
N THR A 131 -17.49 23.59 -2.03
CA THR A 131 -18.37 22.98 -1.02
C THR A 131 -17.85 23.15 0.40
N LYS A 132 -16.59 23.57 0.56
CA LYS A 132 -15.90 23.73 1.85
C LYS A 132 -15.96 22.44 2.65
N SER A 133 -15.67 21.33 1.98
CA SER A 133 -15.74 19.99 2.53
C SER A 133 -14.62 19.12 1.99
N LYS A 134 -14.39 18.00 2.68
CA LYS A 134 -13.58 16.90 2.13
C LYS A 134 -14.29 16.27 0.94
N ARG A 135 -13.54 15.70 0.00
CA ARG A 135 -14.06 15.11 -1.25
C ARG A 135 -14.97 13.91 -1.00
N ASN A 136 -14.63 13.05 -0.04
CA ASN A 136 -15.41 11.88 0.37
C ASN A 136 -15.73 10.88 -0.77
N GLU A 137 -14.80 10.67 -1.70
CA GLU A 137 -14.94 9.73 -2.83
C GLU A 137 -13.77 8.73 -2.82
N PHE A 138 -14.08 7.45 -2.63
CA PHE A 138 -13.07 6.42 -2.37
C PHE A 138 -13.14 5.24 -3.35
N ALA A 139 -14.23 5.07 -4.09
CA ALA A 139 -14.47 3.85 -4.85
C ALA A 139 -13.93 3.92 -6.29
N GLY A 140 -13.32 2.83 -6.75
CA GLY A 140 -12.94 2.62 -8.15
C GLY A 140 -11.69 3.40 -8.59
N TYR A 141 -11.50 3.45 -9.91
CA TYR A 141 -10.29 4.00 -10.56
C TYR A 141 -10.08 5.51 -10.35
N TYR A 142 -11.10 6.23 -9.88
CA TYR A 142 -10.99 7.64 -9.51
C TYR A 142 -11.13 7.85 -8.00
N GLY A 143 -11.01 6.78 -7.20
CA GLY A 143 -11.11 6.83 -5.75
C GLY A 143 -9.92 7.52 -5.09
N TRP A 144 -9.83 7.38 -3.77
CA TRP A 144 -8.66 7.84 -3.02
C TRP A 144 -7.57 6.77 -3.11
N GLY A 145 -6.37 7.19 -3.43
CA GLY A 145 -5.22 6.32 -3.62
C GLY A 145 -4.31 6.92 -4.66
N ASP A 146 -3.41 6.11 -5.15
CA ASP A 146 -2.46 6.48 -6.19
C ASP A 146 -1.55 7.66 -5.81
N ASP A 147 -0.77 8.21 -6.74
CA ASP A 147 -0.02 9.46 -6.51
C ASP A 147 -0.90 10.63 -6.09
N TRP A 148 -2.18 10.61 -6.46
CA TRP A 148 -3.14 11.61 -6.04
C TRP A 148 -3.31 11.68 -4.51
N GLY A 149 -3.87 10.66 -3.87
CA GLY A 149 -4.27 10.72 -2.45
C GLY A 149 -3.12 10.59 -1.46
N LEU A 150 -1.97 10.07 -1.89
CA LEU A 150 -0.85 9.68 -1.00
C LEU A 150 0.11 10.85 -0.69
N THR A 151 0.05 11.94 -1.44
CA THR A 151 1.05 13.02 -1.37
C THR A 151 0.89 13.95 -0.17
N HIS A 152 -0.34 14.11 0.36
CA HIS A 152 -0.62 14.96 1.52
C HIS A 152 0.21 14.57 2.75
N ALA A 153 0.23 13.28 3.10
CA ALA A 153 1.01 12.77 4.22
C ALA A 153 2.52 12.89 3.96
N THR A 154 2.94 12.75 2.71
CA THR A 154 4.34 12.87 2.29
C THR A 154 4.88 14.26 2.58
N PHE A 155 4.16 15.32 2.18
CA PHE A 155 4.50 16.70 2.52
C PHE A 155 4.51 16.93 4.03
N LEU A 156 3.43 16.54 4.72
CA LEU A 156 3.27 16.81 6.15
C LEU A 156 4.37 16.14 6.97
N ALA A 157 4.74 14.90 6.63
CA ALA A 157 5.80 14.16 7.29
C ALA A 157 7.17 14.81 7.05
N GLU A 158 7.46 15.24 5.82
CA GLU A 158 8.72 15.93 5.50
C GLU A 158 8.85 17.25 6.27
N MET A 159 7.79 18.06 6.31
CA MET A 159 7.73 19.28 7.13
C MET A 159 8.02 18.99 8.60
N ASN A 160 7.44 17.93 9.15
CA ASN A 160 7.63 17.56 10.56
C ASN A 160 9.02 16.95 10.82
N SER A 161 9.69 16.39 9.82
CA SER A 161 11.08 15.96 9.94
C SER A 161 12.03 17.15 10.12
N MET A 162 11.65 18.34 9.64
CA MET A 162 12.40 19.59 9.81
C MET A 162 11.99 20.36 11.06
N THR A 163 10.70 20.39 11.39
CA THR A 163 10.17 21.09 12.58
C THR A 163 8.94 20.35 13.09
N PRO A 164 9.10 19.42 14.04
CA PRO A 164 8.00 18.57 14.48
C PRO A 164 6.96 19.36 15.28
N LYS A 165 5.68 19.06 15.00
CA LYS A 165 4.53 19.48 15.80
C LYS A 165 3.78 18.24 16.27
N VAL A 166 3.64 18.08 17.59
CA VAL A 166 3.04 16.89 18.24
C VAL A 166 1.75 16.40 17.57
N LYS A 167 0.78 17.29 17.33
CA LYS A 167 -0.51 16.92 16.72
C LYS A 167 -0.38 16.43 15.27
N GLN A 168 0.53 17.02 14.50
CA GLN A 168 0.75 16.64 13.11
C GLN A 168 1.46 15.28 13.02
N VAL A 169 2.48 15.07 13.85
CA VAL A 169 3.18 13.78 13.93
C VAL A 169 2.23 12.67 14.37
N GLN A 170 1.37 12.92 15.36
CA GLN A 170 0.33 11.98 15.77
C GLN A 170 -0.62 11.62 14.63
N ALA A 171 -1.07 12.61 13.85
CA ALA A 171 -1.96 12.39 12.71
C ALA A 171 -1.30 11.56 11.60
N ILE A 172 -0.02 11.79 11.31
CA ILE A 172 0.75 10.98 10.34
C ILE A 172 0.91 9.53 10.84
N ASP A 173 1.23 9.34 12.13
CA ASP A 173 1.38 8.01 12.71
C ASP A 173 0.08 7.20 12.64
N GLU A 174 -1.05 7.84 12.95
CA GLU A 174 -2.38 7.25 12.81
C GLU A 174 -2.75 6.96 11.34
N TYR A 175 -2.37 7.82 10.40
CA TYR A 175 -2.57 7.59 8.97
C TYR A 175 -1.78 6.36 8.46
N LEU A 176 -0.50 6.27 8.81
CA LEU A 176 0.35 5.15 8.38
C LEU A 176 -0.14 3.81 8.93
N ASP A 177 -0.64 3.79 10.16
CA ASP A 177 -1.17 2.58 10.78
C ASP A 177 -2.56 2.21 10.27
N THR A 178 -3.51 3.15 10.28
CA THR A 178 -4.91 2.85 9.98
C THR A 178 -5.19 2.86 8.48
N ALA A 179 -4.87 3.94 7.77
CA ALA A 179 -5.23 4.08 6.36
C ALA A 179 -4.29 3.31 5.44
N ILE A 180 -2.98 3.32 5.71
CA ILE A 180 -1.98 2.66 4.87
C ILE A 180 -1.79 1.20 5.27
N TRP A 181 -1.25 0.93 6.47
CA TRP A 181 -0.87 -0.43 6.86
C TRP A 181 -2.09 -1.33 6.99
N ASN A 182 -3.08 -0.94 7.80
CA ASN A 182 -4.29 -1.76 8.05
C ASN A 182 -5.44 -1.50 7.07
N GLY A 183 -5.28 -0.57 6.12
CA GLY A 183 -6.26 -0.26 5.08
C GLY A 183 -5.75 -0.68 3.70
N LEU A 184 -5.02 0.22 3.03
CA LEU A 184 -4.52 0.03 1.66
C LEU A 184 -3.65 -1.23 1.49
N MET A 185 -2.81 -1.53 2.49
CA MET A 185 -1.86 -2.65 2.51
C MET A 185 -2.34 -3.83 3.36
N GLN A 186 -3.61 -3.88 3.74
CA GLN A 186 -4.12 -4.83 4.72
C GLN A 186 -3.80 -6.30 4.41
N GLU A 187 -3.84 -6.70 3.13
CA GLU A 187 -3.49 -8.06 2.67
C GLU A 187 -2.02 -8.23 2.25
N HIS A 188 -1.21 -7.18 2.41
CA HIS A 188 0.14 -7.03 1.86
C HIS A 188 1.20 -6.69 2.92
N HIS A 189 0.96 -7.01 4.19
CA HIS A 189 1.96 -6.80 5.27
C HIS A 189 3.26 -7.59 5.08
N ASP A 190 3.19 -8.63 4.25
CA ASP A 190 4.23 -9.64 4.07
C ASP A 190 5.01 -9.42 2.76
N ASP A 191 4.33 -9.02 1.69
CA ASP A 191 4.91 -8.75 0.36
C ASP A 191 5.13 -7.24 0.09
N TYR A 192 4.53 -6.38 0.93
CA TYR A 192 4.62 -4.92 0.88
C TYR A 192 4.11 -4.31 -0.44
N LEU A 193 3.28 -5.05 -1.18
CA LEU A 193 2.60 -4.51 -2.37
C LEU A 193 1.59 -3.44 -1.96
N ILE A 194 1.45 -2.43 -2.81
CA ILE A 194 0.55 -1.30 -2.60
C ILE A 194 -0.59 -1.42 -3.59
N ASN A 195 -1.82 -1.49 -3.08
CA ASN A 195 -3.03 -1.34 -3.91
C ASN A 195 -3.10 0.07 -4.48
N ASP A 196 -3.44 0.20 -5.75
CA ASP A 196 -3.52 1.49 -6.44
C ASP A 196 -4.59 2.39 -5.79
N PHE A 197 -5.74 1.83 -5.39
CA PHE A 197 -6.82 2.60 -4.75
C PHE A 197 -7.32 1.96 -3.46
N LEU A 198 -7.72 2.79 -2.49
CA LEU A 198 -8.32 2.33 -1.24
C LEU A 198 -9.77 1.91 -1.47
N MET A 199 -10.04 0.61 -1.34
CA MET A 199 -11.40 0.08 -1.48
C MET A 199 -11.80 -0.81 -0.30
N LYS A 200 -13.12 -1.08 -0.19
CA LYS A 200 -13.63 -2.06 0.77
C LYS A 200 -12.99 -3.42 0.51
N GLN A 201 -12.75 -4.18 1.57
CA GLN A 201 -12.10 -5.48 1.48
C GLN A 201 -12.98 -6.55 0.84
N PRO A 202 -12.38 -7.55 0.17
CA PRO A 202 -10.98 -7.61 -0.22
C PRO A 202 -10.71 -6.50 -1.23
N ASN A 203 -9.62 -5.77 -1.03
CA ASN A 203 -9.22 -4.73 -1.96
C ASN A 203 -8.70 -5.43 -3.23
N THR A 204 -9.51 -5.43 -4.28
CA THR A 204 -9.18 -6.04 -5.58
C THR A 204 -8.59 -5.04 -6.57
N THR A 205 -8.23 -3.84 -6.12
CA THR A 205 -7.56 -2.89 -7.01
C THR A 205 -6.19 -3.43 -7.39
N PRO A 206 -5.67 -3.05 -8.57
CA PRO A 206 -4.37 -3.53 -8.98
C PRO A 206 -3.27 -3.08 -8.02
N THR A 207 -2.14 -3.80 -7.99
CA THR A 207 -0.95 -3.42 -7.21
C THR A 207 0.24 -3.03 -8.09
N TYR A 208 -0.02 -2.77 -9.37
CA TYR A 208 1.01 -2.69 -10.40
C TYR A 208 1.57 -1.28 -10.61
N ARG A 209 0.95 -0.21 -10.10
CA ARG A 209 1.39 1.16 -10.41
C ARG A 209 2.55 1.58 -9.52
N GLY A 210 3.78 1.53 -10.06
CA GLY A 210 4.99 1.96 -9.36
C GLY A 210 4.96 3.39 -8.81
N PHE A 211 4.16 4.30 -9.40
CA PHE A 211 4.00 5.68 -8.94
C PHE A 211 3.37 5.82 -7.55
N ALA A 212 2.59 4.84 -7.07
CA ALA A 212 2.00 4.89 -5.73
C ALA A 212 3.04 4.68 -4.59
N TYR A 213 4.11 3.94 -4.88
CA TYR A 213 5.05 3.46 -3.85
C TYR A 213 5.90 4.57 -3.23
N PRO A 214 6.48 5.52 -4.01
CA PRO A 214 7.31 6.61 -3.48
C PRO A 214 6.70 7.44 -2.37
N HIS A 215 5.43 7.79 -2.50
CA HIS A 215 4.76 8.64 -1.52
C HIS A 215 4.67 7.94 -0.15
N ILE A 216 4.35 6.64 -0.16
CA ILE A 216 4.25 5.86 1.07
C ILE A 216 5.63 5.63 1.70
N TYR A 217 6.62 5.16 0.94
CA TYR A 217 7.95 4.91 1.53
C TYR A 217 8.62 6.21 2.00
N ASN A 218 8.37 7.35 1.33
CA ASN A 218 8.88 8.65 1.77
C ASN A 218 8.20 9.13 3.05
N THR A 219 6.90 8.87 3.21
CA THR A 219 6.18 9.17 4.46
C THR A 219 6.73 8.33 5.62
N TYR A 220 6.94 7.02 5.40
CA TYR A 220 7.60 6.13 6.37
C TYR A 220 9.03 6.59 6.70
N PHE A 221 9.82 6.97 5.69
CA PHE A 221 11.17 7.44 5.88
C PHE A 221 11.23 8.76 6.66
N ALA A 222 10.30 9.67 6.40
CA ALA A 222 10.16 10.90 7.19
C ALA A 222 9.77 10.61 8.64
N MET A 223 8.87 9.66 8.89
CA MET A 223 8.55 9.21 10.25
C MET A 223 9.74 8.54 10.94
N TYR A 224 10.58 7.78 10.23
CA TYR A 224 11.87 7.31 10.75
C TYR A 224 12.77 8.48 11.20
N LYS A 225 12.91 9.54 10.37
CA LYS A 225 13.70 10.72 10.74
C LYS A 225 13.16 11.36 12.02
N ILE A 226 11.84 11.54 12.11
CA ILE A 226 11.17 12.14 13.28
C ILE A 226 11.36 11.27 14.52
N ALA A 227 10.97 9.99 14.48
CA ALA A 227 11.03 9.08 15.63
C ALA A 227 12.47 8.80 16.09
N SER A 228 13.45 8.80 15.17
CA SER A 228 14.88 8.65 15.53
C SER A 228 15.41 9.86 16.28
N GLN A 229 14.97 11.06 15.89
CA GLN A 229 15.47 12.30 16.46
C GLN A 229 14.69 12.73 17.72
N TYR A 230 13.40 12.43 17.76
CA TYR A 230 12.49 12.84 18.82
C TYR A 230 11.72 11.63 19.38
N PRO A 231 12.41 10.63 19.96
CA PRO A 231 11.81 9.36 20.37
C PRO A 231 10.69 9.49 21.42
N ASP A 232 10.68 10.58 22.19
CA ASP A 232 9.71 10.85 23.25
C ASP A 232 8.64 11.89 22.86
N LEU A 233 8.58 12.31 21.59
CA LEU A 233 7.65 13.36 21.12
C LEU A 233 6.17 12.94 21.25
N ILE A 234 5.88 11.68 20.91
CA ILE A 234 4.58 11.04 21.03
C ILE A 234 4.77 9.58 21.46
N GLN A 235 3.67 8.91 21.82
CA GLN A 235 3.67 7.45 21.90
C GLN A 235 3.51 6.88 20.49
N TYR A 236 4.64 6.70 19.80
CA TYR A 236 4.67 6.12 18.46
C TYR A 236 4.06 4.71 18.46
N LYS A 237 3.27 4.40 17.43
CA LYS A 237 2.76 3.05 17.18
C LYS A 237 3.88 2.07 16.83
N ASP A 238 4.90 2.56 16.13
CA ASP A 238 6.04 1.78 15.69
C ASP A 238 7.37 2.38 16.17
N LYS A 239 8.40 1.55 16.23
CA LYS A 239 9.76 2.01 16.52
C LYS A 239 10.36 2.66 15.28
N ALA A 240 11.33 3.56 15.47
CA ALA A 240 12.07 4.20 14.39
C ALA A 240 12.56 3.20 13.31
N ASP A 241 13.15 2.07 13.73
CA ASP A 241 13.62 1.03 12.81
C ASP A 241 12.51 0.37 12.02
N THR A 242 11.33 0.19 12.62
CA THR A 242 10.19 -0.39 11.93
C THR A 242 9.74 0.52 10.79
N TYR A 243 9.68 1.85 11.01
CA TYR A 243 9.39 2.79 9.93
C TYR A 243 10.45 2.74 8.82
N LEU A 244 11.74 2.68 9.16
CA LEU A 244 12.82 2.58 8.17
C LEU A 244 12.74 1.28 7.35
N LEU A 245 12.50 0.15 8.00
CA LEU A 245 12.40 -1.14 7.33
C LEU A 245 11.12 -1.22 6.48
N ARG A 246 9.99 -0.65 6.91
CA ARG A 246 8.80 -0.53 6.04
C ARG A 246 9.09 0.33 4.81
N ALA A 247 9.80 1.47 4.96
CA ALA A 247 10.23 2.25 3.80
C ALA A 247 11.09 1.43 2.84
N TYR A 248 12.08 0.68 3.35
CA TYR A 248 12.91 -0.22 2.55
C TYR A 248 12.08 -1.31 1.84
N HIS A 249 11.21 -2.02 2.56
CA HIS A 249 10.47 -3.14 1.99
C HIS A 249 9.47 -2.68 0.93
N ILE A 250 8.80 -1.53 1.12
CA ILE A 250 7.91 -0.94 0.12
C ILE A 250 8.73 -0.48 -1.11
N MET A 251 9.87 0.18 -0.89
CA MET A 251 10.77 0.55 -1.98
C MET A 251 11.24 -0.69 -2.77
N LYS A 252 11.55 -1.79 -2.11
CA LYS A 252 11.94 -3.06 -2.75
C LYS A 252 10.76 -3.70 -3.50
N ALA A 253 9.56 -3.69 -2.92
CA ALA A 253 8.35 -4.27 -3.52
C ALA A 253 7.96 -3.58 -4.83
N MET A 254 8.22 -2.27 -4.96
CA MET A 254 8.05 -1.53 -6.22
C MET A 254 8.80 -2.16 -7.42
N TYR A 255 9.88 -2.91 -7.14
CA TYR A 255 10.71 -3.58 -8.14
C TYR A 255 10.49 -5.09 -8.23
N ALA A 256 9.44 -5.61 -7.56
CA ALA A 256 9.03 -7.01 -7.64
C ALA A 256 8.34 -7.34 -8.98
N ASP A 257 8.26 -8.64 -9.29
CA ASP A 257 7.55 -9.13 -10.47
C ASP A 257 6.07 -8.74 -10.42
N GLY A 258 5.55 -8.20 -11.54
CA GLY A 258 4.15 -7.77 -11.66
C GLY A 258 3.90 -6.28 -11.39
N VAL A 259 4.87 -5.55 -10.85
CA VAL A 259 4.80 -4.08 -10.71
C VAL A 259 5.39 -3.43 -11.97
N GLY A 260 4.64 -2.52 -12.59
CA GLY A 260 5.07 -1.69 -13.72
C GLY A 260 5.61 -0.32 -13.28
N TYR A 261 6.05 0.50 -14.24
CA TYR A 261 6.58 1.85 -14.00
C TYR A 261 7.74 1.90 -12.98
N ASN A 262 8.76 1.06 -13.18
CA ASN A 262 9.87 0.88 -12.22
C ASN A 262 11.26 0.87 -12.88
N TRP A 263 11.60 -0.15 -13.67
CA TRP A 263 12.96 -0.39 -14.19
C TRP A 263 13.35 0.52 -15.34
N GLU A 264 12.38 0.91 -16.18
CA GLU A 264 12.56 1.79 -17.34
C GLU A 264 11.84 3.14 -17.17
N THR A 265 11.37 3.46 -15.96
CA THR A 265 10.62 4.68 -15.67
C THR A 265 11.15 5.34 -14.40
N GLY A 266 11.43 6.64 -14.46
CA GLY A 266 11.69 7.45 -13.27
C GLY A 266 10.36 7.82 -12.60
N THR A 267 10.25 7.61 -11.30
CA THR A 267 9.04 7.91 -10.51
C THR A 267 9.27 9.09 -9.56
N MET A 268 8.19 9.71 -9.10
CA MET A 268 8.27 10.94 -8.32
C MET A 268 8.61 10.69 -6.86
N GLY A 269 9.76 11.19 -6.39
CA GLY A 269 10.17 11.07 -4.99
C GLY A 269 11.31 10.06 -4.76
N GLU A 270 11.95 9.56 -5.82
CA GLU A 270 13.12 8.68 -5.69
C GLU A 270 14.39 9.41 -5.20
N SER A 271 14.38 10.74 -5.13
CA SER A 271 15.48 11.57 -4.59
C SER A 271 15.86 11.27 -3.15
N SER A 272 14.98 10.62 -2.40
CA SER A 272 15.27 10.17 -1.03
C SER A 272 16.18 8.93 -1.00
N THR A 273 16.35 8.21 -2.12
CA THR A 273 17.07 6.94 -2.19
C THR A 273 18.46 6.97 -1.54
N PRO A 274 19.35 7.95 -1.83
CA PRO A 274 20.66 8.01 -1.18
C PRO A 274 20.56 8.16 0.34
N ALA A 275 19.56 8.90 0.83
CA ALA A 275 19.34 9.10 2.26
C ALA A 275 18.79 7.84 2.93
N ILE A 276 17.93 7.08 2.26
CA ILE A 276 17.42 5.79 2.73
C ILE A 276 18.56 4.77 2.82
N ILE A 277 19.39 4.63 1.77
CA ILE A 277 20.57 3.75 1.78
C ILE A 277 21.50 4.13 2.93
N GLN A 278 21.76 5.43 3.14
CA GLN A 278 22.62 5.87 4.22
C GLN A 278 21.99 5.58 5.60
N ALA A 279 20.69 5.80 5.78
CA ALA A 279 20.01 5.47 7.02
C ALA A 279 20.06 3.96 7.33
N LEU A 280 19.86 3.10 6.34
CA LEU A 280 20.00 1.65 6.50
C LEU A 280 21.42 1.29 6.96
N LYS A 281 22.46 1.86 6.32
CA LYS A 281 23.86 1.69 6.74
C LYS A 281 24.10 2.18 8.17
N ASP A 282 23.65 3.39 8.50
CA ASP A 282 23.79 4.01 9.81
C ASP A 282 23.09 3.20 10.91
N ARG A 283 22.06 2.43 10.55
CA ARG A 283 21.30 1.55 11.44
C ARG A 283 21.77 0.08 11.39
N GLY A 284 22.83 -0.24 10.64
CA GLY A 284 23.41 -1.59 10.57
C GLY A 284 22.67 -2.58 9.64
N TYR A 285 21.74 -2.10 8.82
CA TYR A 285 21.00 -2.87 7.81
C TYR A 285 21.78 -2.93 6.50
N ALA A 286 22.97 -3.56 6.55
CA ALA A 286 23.91 -3.57 5.44
C ALA A 286 23.40 -4.37 4.22
N ALA A 287 22.67 -5.46 4.46
CA ALA A 287 22.09 -6.26 3.38
C ALA A 287 20.99 -5.49 2.66
N GLU A 288 20.08 -4.86 3.42
CA GLU A 288 18.99 -4.03 2.92
C GLU A 288 19.52 -2.81 2.16
N ALA A 289 20.58 -2.17 2.67
CA ALA A 289 21.24 -1.08 1.97
C ALA A 289 21.89 -1.54 0.65
N GLN A 290 22.48 -2.74 0.63
CA GLN A 290 23.07 -3.32 -0.57
C GLN A 290 22.00 -3.69 -1.59
N ASP A 291 20.88 -4.28 -1.16
CA ASP A 291 19.73 -4.61 -2.02
C ASP A 291 19.26 -3.38 -2.81
N ILE A 292 19.00 -2.25 -2.14
CA ILE A 292 18.57 -1.02 -2.82
C ILE A 292 19.68 -0.48 -3.74
N THR A 293 20.94 -0.57 -3.31
CA THR A 293 22.08 -0.16 -4.15
C THR A 293 22.13 -0.97 -5.45
N ASP A 294 21.90 -2.28 -5.38
CA ASP A 294 21.91 -3.17 -6.55
C ASP A 294 20.71 -2.92 -7.47
N ILE A 295 19.52 -2.64 -6.90
CA ILE A 295 18.33 -2.21 -7.65
C ILE A 295 18.63 -0.92 -8.43
N MET A 296 19.18 0.10 -7.76
CA MET A 296 19.52 1.37 -8.41
C MET A 296 20.61 1.22 -9.46
N ALA A 297 21.59 0.34 -9.24
CA ALA A 297 22.61 0.03 -10.24
C ALA A 297 21.98 -0.60 -11.50
N LYS A 298 21.06 -1.56 -11.34
CA LYS A 298 20.33 -2.16 -12.46
C LYS A 298 19.47 -1.12 -13.19
N LYS A 299 18.72 -0.28 -12.46
CA LYS A 299 17.91 0.79 -13.05
C LYS A 299 18.78 1.79 -13.83
N TYR A 300 19.92 2.22 -13.27
CA TYR A 300 20.88 3.06 -13.97
C TYR A 300 21.36 2.42 -15.28
N GLN A 301 21.66 1.12 -15.30
CA GLN A 301 22.10 0.42 -16.52
C GLN A 301 21.03 0.37 -17.62
N ASN A 302 19.74 0.51 -17.28
CA ASN A 302 18.68 0.65 -18.27
C ASN A 302 18.73 2.05 -18.91
N PHE A 303 18.74 3.11 -18.09
CA PHE A 303 18.79 4.49 -18.58
C PHE A 303 20.11 4.85 -19.26
N ALA A 304 21.26 4.35 -18.78
CA ALA A 304 22.58 4.68 -19.32
C ALA A 304 22.77 4.24 -20.78
N LYS A 305 21.95 3.29 -21.26
CA LYS A 305 21.96 2.82 -22.65
C LYS A 305 21.08 3.68 -23.56
N ASP A 306 20.17 4.45 -22.98
CA ASP A 306 19.27 5.29 -23.75
C ASP A 306 20.00 6.53 -24.24
N LYS A 307 19.78 6.86 -25.52
CA LYS A 307 20.25 8.12 -26.10
C LYS A 307 19.68 9.34 -25.36
N TYR A 308 18.50 9.18 -24.79
CA TYR A 308 17.68 10.22 -24.16
C TYR A 308 17.09 9.68 -22.85
N PRO A 309 17.83 9.72 -21.74
CA PRO A 309 17.50 8.99 -20.52
C PRO A 309 16.45 9.75 -19.69
N TYR A 310 15.27 10.05 -20.25
CA TYR A 310 14.20 10.78 -19.55
C TYR A 310 12.82 10.13 -19.75
N VAL A 311 12.78 8.82 -19.97
CA VAL A 311 11.53 8.06 -20.13
C VAL A 311 10.65 8.24 -18.89
N SER A 312 9.39 8.62 -19.13
CA SER A 312 8.36 8.96 -18.13
C SER A 312 7.06 8.21 -18.46
N GLU A 313 5.99 8.43 -17.68
CA GLU A 313 4.65 7.89 -17.96
C GLU A 313 4.13 8.33 -19.35
N TYR A 314 4.38 9.60 -19.73
CA TYR A 314 4.04 10.16 -21.04
C TYR A 314 5.25 10.76 -21.76
N PRO A 315 5.28 10.78 -23.11
CA PRO A 315 6.39 11.36 -23.89
C PRO A 315 6.63 12.86 -23.67
N TYR A 316 5.64 13.59 -23.16
CA TYR A 316 5.65 15.04 -22.95
C TYR A 316 5.63 15.44 -21.46
N ASP A 317 5.84 14.47 -20.57
CA ASP A 317 5.86 14.65 -19.13
C ASP A 317 7.31 14.83 -18.59
N ASN A 318 7.43 15.37 -17.38
CA ASN A 318 8.65 15.63 -16.62
C ASN A 318 8.79 14.84 -15.32
N THR A 319 7.83 13.98 -14.94
CA THR A 319 7.89 13.26 -13.65
C THR A 319 9.17 12.43 -13.45
N SER A 320 9.78 11.90 -14.52
CA SER A 320 11.00 11.09 -14.44
C SER A 320 12.30 11.85 -14.17
N GLU A 321 12.33 13.17 -14.39
CA GLU A 321 13.57 13.96 -14.43
C GLU A 321 14.34 13.89 -13.11
N GLU A 322 13.63 14.00 -11.98
CA GLU A 322 14.22 13.97 -10.64
C GLU A 322 14.93 12.63 -10.39
N ALA A 323 14.22 11.52 -10.57
CA ALA A 323 14.76 10.18 -10.33
C ALA A 323 15.98 9.88 -11.22
N VAL A 324 15.90 10.22 -12.51
CA VAL A 324 17.01 9.91 -13.44
C VAL A 324 18.21 10.84 -13.21
N TYR A 325 17.98 12.10 -12.84
CA TYR A 325 19.07 12.97 -12.39
C TYR A 325 19.80 12.36 -11.19
N MET A 326 19.06 11.82 -10.23
CA MET A 326 19.61 11.19 -9.04
C MET A 326 20.41 9.92 -9.36
N LEU A 327 19.97 9.10 -10.31
CA LEU A 327 20.74 7.97 -10.82
C LEU A 327 22.06 8.43 -11.46
N GLY A 328 22.01 9.49 -12.27
CA GLY A 328 23.20 10.11 -12.85
C GLY A 328 24.17 10.61 -11.78
N GLN A 329 23.67 11.26 -10.73
CA GLN A 329 24.46 11.75 -9.60
C GLN A 329 25.15 10.61 -8.85
N GLN A 330 24.42 9.54 -8.52
CA GLN A 330 24.95 8.38 -7.80
C GLN A 330 26.06 7.64 -8.58
N ASN A 331 26.02 7.72 -9.91
CA ASN A 331 26.99 7.08 -10.79
C ASN A 331 28.04 8.06 -11.37
N ASN A 332 28.02 9.32 -10.94
CA ASN A 332 28.87 10.40 -11.48
C ASN A 332 28.79 10.53 -13.02
N ASP A 333 27.60 10.30 -13.60
CA ASP A 333 27.33 10.39 -15.03
C ASP A 333 26.97 11.83 -15.43
N GLN A 334 28.01 12.59 -15.76
CA GLN A 334 27.88 14.00 -16.14
C GLN A 334 27.05 14.20 -17.41
N ASN A 335 27.09 13.25 -18.35
CA ASN A 335 26.34 13.34 -19.59
C ASN A 335 24.84 13.22 -19.30
N MET A 336 24.43 12.19 -18.55
CA MET A 336 23.06 11.99 -18.12
C MET A 336 22.52 13.20 -17.35
N MET A 337 23.24 13.67 -16.31
CA MET A 337 22.82 14.84 -15.54
C MET A 337 22.69 16.10 -16.41
N SER A 338 23.60 16.33 -17.35
CA SER A 338 23.54 17.51 -18.23
C SER A 338 22.33 17.47 -19.18
N MET A 339 21.96 16.29 -19.69
CA MET A 339 20.81 16.13 -20.56
C MET A 339 19.50 16.35 -19.81
N ILE A 340 19.42 15.87 -18.56
CA ILE A 340 18.26 16.13 -17.71
C ILE A 340 18.15 17.62 -17.39
N ASP A 341 19.20 18.29 -16.90
CA ASP A 341 19.17 19.74 -16.64
C ASP A 341 18.75 20.53 -17.88
N LEU A 342 19.30 20.21 -19.05
CA LEU A 342 18.94 20.84 -20.31
C LEU A 342 17.44 20.66 -20.62
N LYS A 343 16.90 19.44 -20.47
CA LYS A 343 15.48 19.13 -20.70
C LYS A 343 14.58 19.85 -19.68
N THR A 344 14.95 19.85 -18.40
CA THR A 344 14.24 20.56 -17.33
C THR A 344 14.18 22.07 -17.58
N ARG A 345 15.25 22.66 -18.11
CA ARG A 345 15.28 24.09 -18.47
C ARG A 345 14.51 24.38 -19.75
N ALA A 346 14.63 23.51 -20.76
CA ALA A 346 13.95 23.67 -22.04
C ALA A 346 12.42 23.61 -21.92
N SER A 347 11.90 22.92 -20.91
CA SER A 347 10.47 22.85 -20.60
C SER A 347 9.95 24.04 -19.81
N ARG A 348 10.75 25.10 -19.59
CA ARG A 348 10.36 26.27 -18.78
C ARG A 348 10.45 27.58 -19.55
N GLY A 349 9.46 28.44 -19.33
CA GLY A 349 9.45 29.80 -19.88
C GLY A 349 10.34 30.78 -19.12
N VAL A 350 10.77 31.84 -19.78
CA VAL A 350 11.45 33.01 -19.17
C VAL A 350 10.75 34.34 -19.50
N GLN A 351 9.52 34.26 -20.04
CA GLN A 351 8.69 35.42 -20.34
C GLN A 351 8.25 36.09 -19.03
N PRO A 352 8.11 37.43 -18.96
CA PRO A 352 7.77 38.18 -17.74
C PRO A 352 6.28 38.05 -17.34
N VAL A 353 5.82 36.81 -17.25
CA VAL A 353 4.49 36.37 -16.91
C VAL A 353 4.64 35.34 -15.80
N TRP A 354 4.12 35.65 -14.61
CA TRP A 354 4.38 34.86 -13.40
C TRP A 354 4.04 33.37 -13.56
N TYR A 355 3.01 33.03 -14.35
CA TYR A 355 2.61 31.65 -14.61
C TYR A 355 3.38 30.93 -15.72
N ARG A 356 4.36 31.57 -16.35
CA ARG A 356 5.28 30.92 -17.32
C ARG A 356 6.75 31.03 -16.92
N TYR A 357 7.11 32.02 -16.10
CA TYR A 357 8.50 32.28 -15.72
C TYR A 357 9.03 31.23 -14.75
N GLY A 358 9.94 30.37 -15.21
CA GLY A 358 10.49 29.29 -14.42
C GLY A 358 9.50 28.16 -14.13
N VAL A 359 8.33 28.14 -14.77
CA VAL A 359 7.28 27.12 -14.60
C VAL A 359 7.33 26.13 -15.76
N THR A 360 7.18 24.84 -15.49
CA THR A 360 7.15 23.80 -16.52
C THR A 360 5.94 23.93 -17.43
N THR A 361 6.13 23.66 -18.72
CA THR A 361 5.10 23.63 -19.75
C THR A 361 4.83 22.18 -20.20
N PRO A 362 3.90 21.46 -19.54
CA PRO A 362 3.53 20.10 -19.91
C PRO A 362 2.64 20.08 -21.16
N ILE A 363 2.36 18.89 -21.71
CA ILE A 363 1.37 18.66 -22.78
C ILE A 363 1.51 19.65 -23.94
N THR A 364 2.71 19.75 -24.53
CA THR A 364 2.98 20.64 -25.69
C THR A 364 2.79 22.14 -25.47
N GLY A 365 2.72 22.62 -24.22
CA GLY A 365 2.66 24.05 -23.89
C GLY A 365 1.26 24.62 -23.73
N GLU A 366 0.29 23.76 -23.44
CA GLU A 366 -1.10 24.15 -23.19
C GLU A 366 -1.25 24.98 -21.90
N ASN A 367 -2.16 25.95 -21.94
CA ASN A 367 -2.35 26.92 -20.85
C ASN A 367 -3.37 26.48 -19.78
N TRP A 368 -3.93 25.28 -19.88
CA TRP A 368 -4.91 24.75 -18.92
C TRP A 368 -4.29 23.90 -17.81
N PHE A 369 -3.01 23.51 -17.94
CA PHE A 369 -2.31 22.63 -17.00
C PHE A 369 -0.96 23.25 -16.56
N THR A 370 -1.04 24.43 -15.92
CA THR A 370 0.14 25.20 -15.47
C THR A 370 0.30 25.09 -13.94
N PHE A 371 1.51 25.29 -13.41
CA PHE A 371 1.83 25.04 -11.98
C PHE A 371 1.43 23.64 -11.50
N GLN A 372 1.58 22.64 -12.36
CA GLN A 372 1.35 21.25 -11.98
C GLN A 372 2.30 20.80 -10.85
N TYR A 373 1.94 19.68 -10.25
CA TYR A 373 2.55 19.10 -9.06
C TYR A 373 4.06 18.78 -9.16
N SER A 374 4.62 18.63 -10.37
CA SER A 374 6.04 18.29 -10.53
C SER A 374 6.97 19.50 -10.62
N CYS A 375 6.45 20.73 -10.71
CA CYS A 375 7.23 21.91 -11.10
C CYS A 375 8.44 22.18 -10.18
N ALA A 376 8.27 22.20 -8.85
CA ALA A 376 9.38 22.38 -7.91
C ALA A 376 10.19 21.10 -7.71
N LEU A 377 9.54 19.94 -7.77
CA LEU A 377 10.17 18.62 -7.63
C LEU A 377 11.30 18.43 -8.66
N VAL A 378 11.00 18.61 -9.95
CA VAL A 378 12.01 18.44 -11.00
C VAL A 378 13.03 19.59 -11.02
N GLY A 379 12.73 20.70 -10.32
CA GLY A 379 13.67 21.79 -10.08
C GLY A 379 14.92 21.36 -9.30
N ILE A 380 14.89 20.20 -8.61
CA ILE A 380 16.06 19.60 -7.95
C ILE A 380 17.24 19.43 -8.93
N ALA A 381 16.99 19.04 -10.18
CA ALA A 381 18.02 18.90 -11.20
C ALA A 381 18.72 20.22 -11.51
N MET A 382 17.94 21.29 -11.69
CA MET A 382 18.45 22.63 -11.96
C MET A 382 19.24 23.22 -10.79
N ASP A 383 18.75 22.98 -9.57
CA ASP A 383 19.38 23.43 -8.33
C ASP A 383 20.74 22.77 -8.13
N ASP A 384 20.82 21.44 -8.21
CA ASP A 384 22.08 20.73 -8.03
C ASP A 384 23.08 21.04 -9.16
N TRP A 385 22.60 21.13 -10.40
CA TRP A 385 23.44 21.51 -11.55
C TRP A 385 24.10 22.87 -11.37
N LEU A 386 23.36 23.86 -10.83
CA LEU A 386 23.90 25.19 -10.56
C LEU A 386 24.83 25.22 -9.36
N ARG A 387 24.53 24.50 -8.29
CA ARG A 387 25.33 24.52 -7.06
C ARG A 387 26.62 23.70 -7.15
N VAL A 388 26.59 22.56 -7.84
CA VAL A 388 27.62 21.52 -7.71
C VAL A 388 28.40 21.31 -9.00
N GLN A 389 27.72 21.27 -10.13
CA GLN A 389 28.34 20.79 -11.37
C GLN A 389 29.21 21.86 -12.05
N ASN A 390 30.20 21.40 -12.81
CA ASN A 390 30.99 22.26 -13.70
C ASN A 390 30.22 22.47 -15.01
N ASN A 391 29.38 23.49 -15.01
CA ASN A 391 28.39 23.72 -16.07
C ASN A 391 28.85 24.68 -17.18
N GLY A 392 30.09 25.18 -17.12
CA GLY A 392 30.66 26.04 -18.16
C GLY A 392 29.97 27.41 -18.35
N LEU A 393 29.02 27.78 -17.48
CA LEU A 393 28.29 29.03 -17.58
C LEU A 393 29.23 30.21 -17.24
N ASN A 394 29.22 31.23 -18.08
CA ASN A 394 29.85 32.50 -17.73
C ASN A 394 28.99 33.25 -16.68
N GLN A 395 29.49 34.40 -16.20
CA GLN A 395 28.79 35.12 -15.12
C GLN A 395 27.41 35.64 -15.52
N ALA A 396 27.21 36.01 -16.78
CA ALA A 396 25.92 36.48 -17.26
C ALA A 396 24.91 35.33 -17.35
N ASP A 397 25.31 34.21 -17.93
CA ASP A 397 24.49 33.00 -18.05
C ASP A 397 24.15 32.41 -16.68
N LEU A 398 25.09 32.44 -15.73
CA LEU A 398 24.88 31.97 -14.36
C LEU A 398 23.78 32.78 -13.66
N GLY A 399 23.79 34.11 -13.78
CA GLY A 399 22.75 34.96 -13.20
C GLY A 399 21.37 34.73 -13.84
N LEU A 400 21.32 34.56 -15.16
CA LEU A 400 20.08 34.21 -15.87
C LEU A 400 19.53 32.85 -15.42
N ALA A 401 20.40 31.84 -15.36
CA ALA A 401 20.04 30.49 -14.95
C ALA A 401 19.54 30.46 -13.49
N GLU A 402 20.16 31.26 -12.61
CA GLU A 402 19.77 31.37 -11.20
C GLU A 402 18.40 32.04 -11.02
N ARG A 403 18.07 33.08 -11.80
CA ARG A 403 16.71 33.67 -11.78
C ARG A 403 15.63 32.63 -12.10
N ALA A 404 15.84 31.85 -13.17
CA ALA A 404 14.90 30.82 -13.59
C ALA A 404 14.83 29.67 -12.59
N ASN A 405 15.98 29.27 -12.03
CA ASN A 405 16.08 28.25 -10.99
C ASN A 405 15.29 28.64 -9.74
N TYR A 406 15.53 29.84 -9.22
CA TYR A 406 14.87 30.30 -8.02
C TYR A 406 13.36 30.55 -8.22
N ALA A 407 12.95 30.98 -9.43
CA ALA A 407 11.54 31.02 -9.79
C ALA A 407 10.90 29.62 -9.75
N GLY A 408 11.60 28.59 -10.24
CA GLY A 408 11.16 27.20 -10.14
C GLY A 408 10.99 26.72 -8.69
N LYS A 409 11.90 27.11 -7.79
CA LYS A 409 11.79 26.82 -6.33
C LYS A 409 10.54 27.42 -5.72
N LEU A 410 10.21 28.66 -6.08
CA LEU A 410 9.03 29.37 -5.56
C LEU A 410 7.72 28.94 -6.23
N ALA A 411 7.78 28.35 -7.42
CA ALA A 411 6.63 28.16 -8.29
C ALA A 411 5.45 27.50 -7.55
N ASN A 412 5.68 26.37 -6.86
CA ASN A 412 4.58 25.67 -6.20
C ASN A 412 4.18 26.23 -4.83
N LEU A 413 4.93 27.18 -4.24
CA LEU A 413 4.41 27.90 -3.08
C LEU A 413 3.19 28.76 -3.44
N THR A 414 3.02 29.09 -4.73
CA THR A 414 1.82 29.75 -5.24
C THR A 414 0.56 28.88 -5.17
N LEU A 415 0.71 27.55 -4.97
CA LEU A 415 -0.41 26.62 -4.83
C LEU A 415 -1.15 26.77 -3.49
N ILE A 416 -0.52 27.37 -2.48
CA ILE A 416 -1.10 27.54 -1.14
C ILE A 416 -2.00 28.76 -1.13
N ASN A 417 -3.28 28.57 -0.83
CA ASN A 417 -4.23 29.68 -0.70
C ASN A 417 -4.04 30.42 0.63
N SER A 418 -3.49 31.63 0.56
CA SER A 418 -3.45 32.60 1.66
C SER A 418 -4.56 33.66 1.53
N GLY A 419 -5.53 33.41 0.66
CA GLY A 419 -6.65 34.31 0.33
C GLY A 419 -6.64 34.78 -1.12
N GLN A 420 -5.53 34.63 -1.83
CA GLN A 420 -5.39 35.07 -3.23
C GLN A 420 -6.14 34.19 -4.24
N MET A 421 -6.47 32.95 -3.88
CA MET A 421 -7.32 32.09 -4.70
C MET A 421 -8.77 32.24 -4.25
N ASP A 422 -9.00 32.08 -2.95
CA ASP A 422 -10.29 32.25 -2.29
C ASP A 422 -10.08 32.85 -0.89
N SER A 423 -10.68 34.01 -0.65
CA SER A 423 -10.58 34.72 0.63
C SER A 423 -11.49 34.16 1.73
N ASP A 424 -12.32 33.15 1.46
CA ASP A 424 -13.16 32.52 2.49
C ASP A 424 -12.27 31.92 3.60
N PRO A 425 -12.51 32.26 4.89
CA PRO A 425 -11.71 31.73 6.01
C PRO A 425 -11.64 30.20 6.06
N ALA A 426 -12.65 29.48 5.56
CA ALA A 426 -12.65 28.03 5.53
C ALA A 426 -11.66 27.43 4.52
N ASN A 427 -11.24 28.21 3.52
CA ASN A 427 -10.34 27.81 2.44
C ASN A 427 -8.91 28.34 2.62
N ILE A 428 -8.64 29.19 3.62
CA ILE A 428 -7.27 29.65 3.93
C ILE A 428 -6.43 28.47 4.43
N GLY A 429 -5.27 28.26 3.81
CA GLY A 429 -4.37 27.14 4.05
C GLY A 429 -4.57 25.94 3.12
N THR A 430 -5.67 25.87 2.36
CA THR A 430 -5.84 24.82 1.35
C THR A 430 -4.88 25.02 0.17
N THR A 431 -4.69 23.99 -0.64
CA THR A 431 -3.93 24.05 -1.89
C THR A 431 -4.83 23.85 -3.10
N SER A 432 -4.32 24.22 -4.28
CA SER A 432 -4.94 23.95 -5.58
C SER A 432 -4.04 23.06 -6.45
N TRP A 433 -4.64 22.09 -7.15
CA TRP A 433 -3.93 21.12 -7.97
C TRP A 433 -3.17 21.77 -9.13
N THR A 434 -3.82 22.70 -9.83
CA THR A 434 -3.24 23.38 -11.00
C THR A 434 -3.84 24.77 -11.21
N TYR A 435 -3.08 25.62 -11.92
CA TYR A 435 -3.53 26.87 -12.48
C TYR A 435 -3.88 26.76 -13.97
N GLN A 436 -4.95 27.44 -14.39
CA GLN A 436 -5.37 27.57 -15.78
C GLN A 436 -5.36 29.03 -16.21
N ALA A 437 -4.51 29.34 -17.18
CA ALA A 437 -4.38 30.69 -17.75
C ALA A 437 -5.39 30.97 -18.88
N GLN A 438 -5.99 29.93 -19.48
CA GLN A 438 -7.06 30.06 -20.49
C GLN A 438 -8.41 30.41 -19.85
N LEU A 439 -9.29 31.06 -20.61
CA LEU A 439 -10.66 31.36 -20.16
C LEU A 439 -11.53 30.09 -20.15
N GLY A 440 -12.40 29.97 -19.13
CA GLY A 440 -13.26 28.80 -18.89
C GLY A 440 -12.61 27.76 -17.98
N ASN A 441 -13.37 26.72 -17.61
CA ASN A 441 -12.86 25.52 -16.94
C ASN A 441 -12.87 24.36 -17.94
N TYR A 442 -11.70 23.79 -18.23
CA TYR A 442 -11.59 22.63 -19.09
C TYR A 442 -11.54 21.36 -18.22
N GLU A 443 -12.56 20.50 -18.36
CA GLU A 443 -12.74 19.26 -17.59
C GLU A 443 -11.84 18.11 -18.08
N ALA A 444 -10.56 18.37 -18.35
CA ALA A 444 -9.63 17.29 -18.61
C ALA A 444 -9.56 16.36 -17.39
N LEU A 445 -9.63 15.04 -17.64
CA LEU A 445 -9.49 13.95 -16.66
C LEU A 445 -10.66 13.73 -15.67
N GLY A 446 -11.84 14.32 -15.89
CA GLY A 446 -13.06 13.95 -15.14
C GLY A 446 -13.18 14.55 -13.73
N THR A 447 -12.30 15.49 -13.38
CA THR A 447 -12.16 16.04 -12.02
C THR A 447 -12.44 17.55 -11.97
N GLY A 448 -12.91 18.12 -13.08
CA GLY A 448 -13.08 19.55 -13.30
C GLY A 448 -14.48 20.12 -13.09
N GLY A 449 -15.43 19.43 -12.46
CA GLY A 449 -16.83 19.89 -12.39
C GLY A 449 -17.14 21.13 -11.52
N GLY A 450 -16.12 21.81 -10.97
CA GLY A 450 -16.28 22.97 -10.07
C GLY A 450 -15.89 24.32 -10.68
N ASN A 451 -15.82 25.36 -9.84
CA ASN A 451 -15.37 26.68 -10.25
C ASN A 451 -13.84 26.79 -10.28
N MET A 452 -13.32 27.67 -11.14
CA MET A 452 -11.96 28.16 -11.04
C MET A 452 -11.91 29.38 -10.11
N HIS A 453 -11.11 29.32 -9.06
CA HIS A 453 -10.92 30.36 -8.05
C HIS A 453 -9.75 31.24 -8.43
N ASN A 454 -9.99 32.40 -9.05
CA ASN A 454 -8.94 33.23 -9.68
C ASN A 454 -7.99 32.45 -10.61
N GLY A 455 -8.55 31.53 -11.40
CA GLY A 455 -7.79 30.67 -12.33
C GLY A 455 -7.20 29.41 -11.70
N TRP A 456 -7.42 29.16 -10.40
CA TRP A 456 -6.99 27.96 -9.69
C TRP A 456 -8.12 26.93 -9.59
N ARG A 457 -7.81 25.64 -9.74
CA ARG A 457 -8.82 24.58 -9.56
C ARG A 457 -9.29 24.54 -8.11
N GLN A 458 -10.57 24.28 -7.88
CA GLN A 458 -11.18 24.24 -6.55
C GLN A 458 -10.76 23.06 -5.64
N MET A 459 -9.77 22.25 -6.02
CA MET A 459 -9.36 21.04 -5.30
C MET A 459 -7.83 20.93 -5.18
N SER A 460 -7.35 20.24 -4.16
CA SER A 460 -5.92 20.13 -3.84
C SER A 460 -5.15 19.19 -4.76
N GLY A 461 -5.69 18.00 -5.08
CA GLY A 461 -5.00 17.04 -5.95
C GLY A 461 -3.59 16.71 -5.45
N GLU A 462 -2.67 16.52 -6.39
CA GLU A 462 -1.26 16.18 -6.11
C GLU A 462 -0.39 17.38 -5.71
N SER A 463 -0.99 18.53 -5.40
CA SER A 463 -0.25 19.77 -5.11
C SER A 463 0.79 19.63 -3.98
N ASP A 464 0.57 18.71 -3.05
CA ASP A 464 1.46 18.49 -1.91
C ASP A 464 2.76 17.78 -2.31
N LEU A 465 2.77 17.03 -3.41
CA LEU A 465 4.01 16.53 -4.00
C LEU A 465 4.92 17.66 -4.48
N ALA A 466 4.30 18.70 -5.02
CA ALA A 466 4.96 19.91 -5.46
C ALA A 466 5.57 20.67 -4.29
N LEU A 467 4.81 20.80 -3.20
CA LEU A 467 5.30 21.39 -1.96
C LEU A 467 6.42 20.55 -1.36
N TRP A 468 6.31 19.22 -1.35
CA TRP A 468 7.38 18.33 -0.93
C TRP A 468 8.67 18.55 -1.74
N GLY A 469 8.56 18.69 -3.07
CA GLY A 469 9.68 19.06 -3.95
C GLY A 469 10.31 20.42 -3.60
N ALA A 470 9.48 21.41 -3.27
CA ALA A 470 9.98 22.72 -2.81
C ALA A 470 10.77 22.60 -1.50
N LEU A 471 10.34 21.75 -0.56
CA LEU A 471 11.07 21.52 0.70
C LEU A 471 12.50 20.99 0.48
N GLN A 472 12.74 20.30 -0.63
CA GLN A 472 14.07 19.77 -0.97
C GLN A 472 15.05 20.88 -1.42
N THR A 473 14.56 21.96 -2.03
CA THR A 473 15.41 22.93 -2.74
C THR A 473 15.38 24.34 -2.17
N MET A 474 14.37 24.71 -1.37
CA MET A 474 14.27 26.04 -0.76
C MET A 474 15.51 26.36 0.08
N SER A 475 16.10 27.54 -0.20
CA SER A 475 17.41 27.96 0.32
C SER A 475 17.63 29.46 0.17
N ALA A 476 18.58 29.99 0.94
CA ALA A 476 19.13 31.33 0.71
C ALA A 476 20.25 31.27 -0.34
N ASP A 477 19.99 31.74 -1.56
CA ASP A 477 20.94 31.69 -2.67
C ASP A 477 21.57 33.06 -2.91
N VAL A 478 22.89 33.12 -2.86
CA VAL A 478 23.68 34.33 -3.05
C VAL A 478 24.44 34.23 -4.36
N VAL A 479 24.21 35.20 -5.24
CA VAL A 479 24.84 35.26 -6.56
C VAL A 479 25.17 36.70 -6.95
N THR A 480 26.18 36.87 -7.80
CA THR A 480 26.45 38.12 -8.51
C THR A 480 25.66 38.14 -9.81
N ASP A 481 24.45 38.66 -9.76
CA ASP A 481 23.61 38.79 -10.94
C ASP A 481 24.14 39.90 -11.87
N PRO A 482 24.18 39.69 -13.20
CA PRO A 482 24.72 40.69 -14.14
C PRO A 482 23.95 42.01 -14.14
N VAL A 483 22.64 41.99 -13.88
CA VAL A 483 21.78 43.18 -13.86
C VAL A 483 21.71 43.77 -12.45
N PHE A 484 21.41 42.95 -11.46
CA PHE A 484 21.16 43.41 -10.09
C PHE A 484 22.44 43.53 -9.25
N GLY A 485 23.57 42.98 -9.70
CA GLY A 485 24.79 42.87 -8.91
C GLY A 485 24.65 41.81 -7.82
N LEU A 486 25.30 42.01 -6.68
CA LEU A 486 25.18 41.10 -5.54
C LEU A 486 23.72 40.98 -5.09
N THR A 487 23.15 39.79 -5.26
CA THR A 487 21.73 39.50 -5.04
C THR A 487 21.60 38.29 -4.11
N GLY A 488 20.62 38.36 -3.20
CA GLY A 488 20.17 37.24 -2.39
C GLY A 488 18.78 36.83 -2.86
N TYR A 489 18.66 35.68 -3.49
CA TYR A 489 17.36 35.05 -3.73
C TYR A 489 16.98 34.26 -2.48
N GLY A 490 15.82 34.56 -1.89
CA GLY A 490 15.46 34.01 -0.57
C GLY A 490 16.28 34.55 0.60
N ALA A 491 16.98 35.67 0.44
CA ALA A 491 17.76 36.26 1.51
C ALA A 491 18.02 37.74 1.29
N THR A 492 18.26 38.46 2.40
CA THR A 492 18.96 39.74 2.32
C THR A 492 20.46 39.49 2.46
N VAL A 493 21.26 40.12 1.60
CA VAL A 493 22.71 39.94 1.56
C VAL A 493 23.44 41.27 1.46
N ARG A 494 24.58 41.34 2.15
CA ARG A 494 25.58 42.40 1.95
C ARG A 494 26.98 41.81 2.01
N LYS A 495 27.92 42.42 1.29
CA LYS A 495 29.33 42.01 1.28
C LYS A 495 30.20 43.13 1.86
N GLN A 496 31.13 42.77 2.76
CA GLN A 496 32.18 43.68 3.25
C GLN A 496 33.53 42.99 3.10
N GLY A 497 34.38 43.53 2.22
CA GLY A 497 35.60 42.84 1.78
C GLY A 497 35.25 41.47 1.18
N ARG A 498 35.71 40.39 1.81
CA ARG A 498 35.43 39.00 1.41
C ARG A 498 34.27 38.34 2.16
N LEU A 499 33.71 39.00 3.17
CA LEU A 499 32.66 38.42 4.03
C LEU A 499 31.28 38.70 3.46
N TYR A 500 30.48 37.64 3.31
CA TYR A 500 29.05 37.72 3.03
C TYR A 500 28.29 37.68 4.34
N PHE A 501 27.39 38.64 4.54
CA PHE A 501 26.44 38.67 5.65
C PHE A 501 25.06 38.39 5.09
N ILE A 502 24.46 37.30 5.52
CA ILE A 502 23.27 36.71 4.91
C ILE A 502 22.22 36.54 5.99
N LYS A 503 21.01 37.02 5.74
CA LYS A 503 19.83 36.73 6.56
C LYS A 503 18.82 35.99 5.69
N PRO A 504 18.50 34.73 6.03
CA PRO A 504 17.59 33.91 5.23
C PRO A 504 16.15 34.41 5.35
N GLU A 505 15.46 34.40 4.22
CA GLU A 505 14.05 34.75 4.03
C GLU A 505 13.34 33.71 3.13
N ASP A 506 13.96 32.54 2.94
CA ASP A 506 13.48 31.40 2.14
C ASP A 506 12.35 30.61 2.84
N GLY A 507 12.00 30.95 4.07
CA GLY A 507 10.95 30.28 4.84
C GLY A 507 11.43 29.09 5.68
N LEU A 508 12.35 28.27 5.17
CA LEU A 508 12.86 27.10 5.89
C LEU A 508 14.03 27.45 6.81
N ARG A 509 14.93 28.33 6.35
CA ARG A 509 16.11 28.81 7.08
C ARG A 509 17.09 27.71 7.45
N GLN A 510 17.25 26.72 6.58
CA GLN A 510 18.14 25.57 6.79
C GLN A 510 19.31 25.51 5.81
N ARG A 511 19.21 26.17 4.65
CA ARG A 511 20.19 26.09 3.57
C ARG A 511 20.70 27.47 3.17
N VAL A 512 21.99 27.56 2.85
CA VAL A 512 22.60 28.72 2.20
C VAL A 512 23.54 28.26 1.10
N ASN A 513 23.46 28.90 -0.06
CA ASN A 513 24.27 28.60 -1.23
C ASN A 513 24.96 29.86 -1.74
N LEU A 514 26.29 29.83 -1.82
CA LEU A 514 27.07 30.82 -2.54
C LEU A 514 27.30 30.28 -3.96
N ILE A 515 26.44 30.67 -4.90
CA ILE A 515 26.35 30.07 -6.24
C ILE A 515 27.63 30.29 -7.04
N ASN A 516 28.18 31.51 -6.99
CA ASN A 516 29.46 31.83 -7.64
C ASN A 516 30.63 31.03 -7.10
N ASP A 517 30.62 30.74 -5.80
CA ASP A 517 31.72 30.10 -5.08
C ASP A 517 31.57 28.57 -5.05
N LYS A 518 30.46 28.02 -5.59
CA LYS A 518 30.09 26.59 -5.52
C LYS A 518 30.25 26.05 -4.09
N LEU A 519 29.70 26.79 -3.12
CA LEU A 519 29.83 26.50 -1.69
C LEU A 519 28.46 26.55 -1.03
N SER A 520 28.05 25.45 -0.41
CA SER A 520 26.74 25.30 0.24
C SER A 520 26.86 24.75 1.65
N TYR A 521 25.94 25.19 2.51
CA TYR A 521 25.75 24.69 3.87
C TYR A 521 24.27 24.35 4.08
N ALA A 522 23.97 23.15 4.57
CA ALA A 522 22.61 22.69 4.82
C ALA A 522 22.50 21.97 6.18
N PHE A 523 21.62 22.47 7.04
CA PHE A 523 21.30 21.84 8.33
C PHE A 523 20.11 20.89 8.17
N ALA A 524 20.22 19.68 8.72
CA ALA A 524 19.13 18.69 8.66
C ALA A 524 18.04 18.96 9.70
N ASN A 525 18.43 19.35 10.92
CA ASN A 525 17.56 19.40 12.09
C ASN A 525 17.41 20.77 12.76
N ASP A 526 18.33 21.70 12.49
CA ASP A 526 18.33 23.04 13.06
C ASP A 526 18.15 24.11 11.99
N LYS A 527 17.80 25.31 12.44
CA LYS A 527 17.64 26.51 11.59
C LYS A 527 18.71 27.53 11.90
N TYR A 528 18.93 28.48 11.01
CA TYR A 528 19.78 29.65 11.28
C TYR A 528 19.04 30.96 11.01
N THR A 529 19.41 32.02 11.71
CA THR A 529 18.80 33.35 11.56
C THR A 529 19.70 34.35 10.88
N GLN A 530 21.00 34.10 10.90
CA GLN A 530 22.03 34.87 10.19
C GLN A 530 23.22 33.95 9.88
N ALA A 531 23.87 34.20 8.75
CA ALA A 531 25.14 33.58 8.39
C ALA A 531 26.19 34.64 8.03
N VAL A 532 27.45 34.39 8.40
CA VAL A 532 28.61 35.18 7.97
C VAL A 532 29.63 34.23 7.36
N ILE A 533 29.92 34.37 6.07
CA ILE A 533 30.72 33.39 5.32
C ILE A 533 31.85 34.09 4.56
N ASP A 534 33.07 33.58 4.73
CA ASP A 534 34.22 33.84 3.89
C ASP A 534 34.41 32.65 2.94
N PRO A 535 34.06 32.75 1.65
CA PRO A 535 34.18 31.61 0.74
C PRO A 535 35.64 31.23 0.46
N THR A 536 36.60 32.16 0.61
CA THR A 536 38.01 31.89 0.33
C THR A 536 38.66 31.04 1.44
N THR A 537 38.36 31.38 2.69
CA THR A 537 38.88 30.61 3.84
C THR A 537 37.92 29.52 4.30
N GLN A 538 36.70 29.48 3.77
CA GLN A 538 35.59 28.64 4.21
C GLN A 538 35.25 28.83 5.70
N LYS A 539 35.60 29.98 6.27
CA LYS A 539 35.14 30.35 7.61
C LYS A 539 33.66 30.71 7.52
N ALA A 540 32.83 30.01 8.29
CA ALA A 540 31.40 30.24 8.34
C ALA A 540 30.91 30.37 9.77
N GLN A 541 30.05 31.35 10.02
CA GLN A 541 29.37 31.55 11.31
C GLN A 541 27.87 31.52 11.11
N PHE A 542 27.15 30.80 11.96
CA PHE A 542 25.70 30.66 11.91
C PHE A 542 25.09 30.98 13.27
N GLN A 543 24.10 31.88 13.28
CA GLN A 543 23.25 32.09 14.44
C GLN A 543 22.13 31.04 14.44
N LEU A 544 22.43 29.87 15.02
CA LEU A 544 21.54 28.72 15.05
C LEU A 544 20.34 28.93 15.98
N THR A 545 19.23 28.33 15.60
CA THR A 545 18.02 28.12 16.40
C THR A 545 17.87 26.63 16.61
N ASN A 546 17.98 26.19 17.86
CA ASN A 546 17.75 24.81 18.26
C ASN A 546 16.25 24.51 18.15
N THR A 547 15.87 23.67 17.19
CA THR A 547 14.47 23.32 16.92
C THR A 547 13.92 22.33 17.95
N ALA A 548 14.77 21.45 18.48
CA ALA A 548 14.40 20.43 19.45
C ALA A 548 14.10 21.01 20.85
N GLY A 549 14.73 22.12 21.22
CA GLY A 549 14.67 22.66 22.58
C GLY A 549 15.50 21.87 23.60
N GLU A 550 16.24 20.85 23.16
CA GLU A 550 17.05 19.95 23.98
C GLU A 550 18.46 19.78 23.42
N ALA A 551 19.38 19.24 24.23
CA ALA A 551 20.74 18.95 23.78
C ALA A 551 20.69 17.76 22.80
N HIS A 552 21.34 17.93 21.64
CA HIS A 552 21.32 16.94 20.57
C HIS A 552 22.51 17.19 19.64
N ASP A 553 22.68 16.34 18.63
CA ASP A 553 23.68 16.53 17.60
C ASP A 553 23.07 17.13 16.33
N ALA A 554 23.46 18.37 16.02
CA ALA A 554 23.09 19.05 14.80
C ALA A 554 23.86 18.47 13.61
N LYS A 555 23.17 18.09 12.54
CA LYS A 555 23.79 17.58 11.32
C LYS A 555 23.94 18.70 10.30
N LEU A 556 25.17 19.02 9.94
CA LEU A 556 25.51 20.01 8.91
C LEU A 556 26.15 19.31 7.70
N VAL A 557 25.55 19.50 6.54
CA VAL A 557 26.12 19.12 5.25
C VAL A 557 26.83 20.32 4.64
N ILE A 558 28.10 20.14 4.27
CA ILE A 558 28.90 21.14 3.56
C ILE A 558 29.21 20.57 2.18
N THR A 559 28.88 21.32 1.14
CA THR A 559 29.17 20.95 -0.25
C THR A 559 30.07 22.01 -0.87
N HIS A 560 31.24 21.59 -1.33
CA HIS A 560 32.19 22.43 -2.04
C HIS A 560 32.99 21.61 -3.06
N PRO A 561 32.54 21.51 -4.32
CA PRO A 561 33.15 20.66 -5.34
C PRO A 561 34.61 21.02 -5.66
N GLN A 562 35.01 22.25 -5.35
CA GLN A 562 36.36 22.77 -5.58
C GLN A 562 37.25 22.69 -4.34
N ALA A 563 36.75 22.08 -3.24
CA ALA A 563 37.49 21.99 -1.99
C ALA A 563 38.77 21.17 -2.15
N LYS A 564 39.88 21.75 -1.69
CA LYS A 564 41.08 20.99 -1.34
C LYS A 564 40.92 20.43 0.07
N THR A 565 41.68 19.38 0.39
CA THR A 565 41.73 18.85 1.75
C THR A 565 42.04 19.96 2.75
N GLN A 566 41.12 20.19 3.69
CA GLN A 566 41.24 21.23 4.70
C GLN A 566 40.69 20.75 6.04
N VAL A 567 41.38 21.15 7.10
CA VAL A 567 40.99 20.84 8.47
C VAL A 567 40.28 22.03 9.10
N PHE A 568 39.16 21.75 9.75
CA PHE A 568 38.32 22.73 10.43
C PHE A 568 38.25 22.46 11.93
N THR A 569 38.25 23.55 12.70
CA THR A 569 37.87 23.54 14.11
C THR A 569 36.42 24.06 14.22
N VAL A 570 35.61 23.36 15.01
CA VAL A 570 34.21 23.68 15.25
C VAL A 570 34.08 24.30 16.63
N ILE A 571 33.49 25.49 16.69
CA ILE A 571 33.30 26.28 17.90
C ILE A 571 31.81 26.55 18.05
N TYR A 572 31.24 26.22 19.20
CA TYR A 572 29.85 26.51 19.54
C TYR A 572 29.80 27.34 20.82
N ASN A 573 29.13 28.50 20.78
CA ASN A 573 29.04 29.46 21.89
C ASN A 573 30.41 29.80 22.52
N GLY A 574 31.43 30.01 21.66
CA GLY A 574 32.79 30.38 22.06
C GLY A 574 33.65 29.23 22.58
N LYS A 575 33.14 28.00 22.66
CA LYS A 575 33.89 26.81 23.09
C LYS A 575 34.17 25.90 21.89
N THR A 576 35.40 25.41 21.77
CA THR A 576 35.72 24.36 20.79
C THR A 576 34.99 23.08 21.16
N VAL A 577 34.15 22.58 20.25
CA VAL A 577 33.35 21.36 20.44
C VAL A 577 33.89 20.17 19.65
N GLY A 578 34.69 20.43 18.60
CA GLY A 578 35.40 19.39 17.88
C GLY A 578 36.18 19.91 16.68
N SER A 579 36.62 18.99 15.83
CA SER A 579 37.27 19.26 14.55
C SER A 579 36.86 18.22 13.51
N PHE A 580 37.08 18.54 12.24
CA PHE A 580 36.95 17.57 11.14
C PHE A 580 37.90 17.91 10.01
N GLU A 581 38.17 16.92 9.16
CA GLU A 581 38.86 17.10 7.89
C GLU A 581 37.83 16.97 6.77
N ALA A 582 37.75 17.98 5.91
CA ALA A 582 36.98 17.93 4.67
C ALA A 582 37.90 17.48 3.54
N ASN A 583 37.59 16.34 2.94
CA ASN A 583 38.37 15.72 1.86
C ASN A 583 37.46 15.22 0.73
N GLY A 584 36.70 16.12 0.11
CA GLY A 584 35.81 15.77 -0.98
C GLY A 584 34.82 16.88 -1.32
N THR A 585 33.92 16.58 -2.25
CA THR A 585 32.93 17.53 -2.76
C THR A 585 31.78 17.77 -1.79
N LYS A 586 31.41 16.79 -0.95
CA LYS A 586 30.32 16.85 0.02
C LYS A 586 30.70 16.12 1.30
N ILE A 587 30.42 16.72 2.45
CA ILE A 587 30.71 16.14 3.76
C ILE A 587 29.57 16.42 4.74
N THR A 588 29.25 15.44 5.60
CA THR A 588 28.31 15.62 6.70
C THR A 588 29.08 15.66 8.00
N VAL A 589 28.76 16.61 8.87
CA VAL A 589 29.42 16.83 10.16
C VAL A 589 28.38 16.83 11.27
N THR A 590 28.62 16.03 12.30
CA THR A 590 27.78 15.93 13.50
C THR A 590 28.30 16.91 14.56
N ILE A 591 27.48 17.87 14.98
CA ILE A 591 27.89 18.99 15.82
C ILE A 591 27.10 18.94 17.13
N PRO A 592 27.73 18.69 18.29
CA PRO A 592 27.02 18.67 19.55
C PRO A 592 26.56 20.09 19.92
N VAL A 593 25.25 20.26 20.10
CA VAL A 593 24.62 21.52 20.49
C VAL A 593 23.95 21.39 21.86
N THR A 594 23.90 22.48 22.60
CA THR A 594 23.24 22.52 23.91
C THR A 594 21.73 22.71 23.77
N ALA A 595 20.97 22.46 24.83
CA ALA A 595 19.53 22.76 24.92
C ALA A 595 19.16 24.26 24.76
N ALA A 596 20.14 25.16 24.67
CA ALA A 596 19.87 26.57 24.43
C ALA A 596 19.15 26.79 23.09
N LYS A 597 18.01 27.47 23.13
CA LYS A 597 17.20 27.79 21.94
C LYS A 597 17.97 28.53 20.84
N LYS A 598 19.03 29.26 21.19
CA LYS A 598 19.91 29.96 20.26
C LYS A 598 21.36 29.66 20.57
N GLY A 599 22.19 29.56 19.54
CA GLY A 599 23.65 29.44 19.70
C GLY A 599 24.41 29.92 18.48
N LEU A 600 25.65 30.34 18.70
CA LEU A 600 26.56 30.74 17.63
C LEU A 600 27.47 29.56 17.28
N LEU A 601 27.26 28.99 16.10
CA LEU A 601 28.17 28.03 15.49
C LEU A 601 29.22 28.77 14.66
N THR A 602 30.49 28.42 14.81
CA THR A 602 31.59 28.90 13.98
C THR A 602 32.41 27.70 13.50
N ILE A 603 32.57 27.59 12.19
CA ILE A 603 33.46 26.65 11.52
C ILE A 603 34.57 27.47 10.91
N GLN A 604 35.82 27.12 11.19
CA GLN A 604 36.96 27.87 10.69
C GLN A 604 38.17 26.96 10.46
N PRO A 605 39.06 27.30 9.51
CA PRO A 605 40.32 26.58 9.33
C PRO A 605 41.08 26.46 10.65
N GLY A 606 41.64 25.28 10.89
CA GLY A 606 42.29 24.98 12.15
C GLY A 606 43.13 23.71 12.10
N LYS A 607 43.21 23.01 13.23
CA LYS A 607 43.92 21.73 13.37
C LYS A 607 42.97 20.68 13.93
N LEU A 608 43.24 19.42 13.61
CA LEU A 608 42.53 18.30 14.23
C LEU A 608 42.88 18.30 15.72
N LEU A 609 41.89 18.02 16.55
CA LEU A 609 42.14 17.76 17.96
C LEU A 609 42.92 16.45 18.10
N THR A 610 43.97 16.44 18.91
CA THR A 610 44.88 15.28 19.04
C THR A 610 44.73 14.50 20.34
N ASN A 611 44.13 15.11 21.38
CA ASN A 611 43.97 14.54 22.72
C ASN A 611 42.49 14.35 23.09
N THR A 612 41.68 13.91 22.14
CA THR A 612 40.28 13.56 22.39
C THR A 612 40.18 12.09 22.81
N LYS A 613 39.20 11.82 23.67
CA LYS A 613 38.80 10.47 24.03
C LYS A 613 37.51 10.15 23.30
N PRO A 614 37.44 9.06 22.51
CA PRO A 614 36.18 8.63 21.93
C PRO A 614 35.12 8.40 23.00
N THR A 615 33.86 8.69 22.70
CA THR A 615 32.71 8.28 23.51
C THR A 615 32.14 7.00 22.94
N VAL A 616 31.66 6.11 23.82
CA VAL A 616 30.95 4.88 23.43
C VAL A 616 29.70 4.75 24.30
N THR A 617 28.57 4.56 23.62
CA THR A 617 27.28 4.27 24.26
C THR A 617 26.76 2.95 23.73
N VAL A 618 26.38 2.05 24.64
CA VAL A 618 25.79 0.73 24.37
C VAL A 618 24.75 0.45 25.47
N PRO A 619 23.75 -0.41 25.23
CA PRO A 619 22.89 -0.88 26.31
C PRO A 619 23.69 -1.67 27.35
N ASP A 620 23.36 -1.55 28.64
CA ASP A 620 24.09 -2.27 29.68
C ASP A 620 23.82 -3.80 29.63
N LYS A 621 22.59 -4.18 29.29
CA LYS A 621 22.13 -5.58 29.26
C LYS A 621 21.15 -5.83 28.11
N LEU A 622 21.27 -7.00 27.51
CA LEU A 622 20.32 -7.61 26.59
C LEU A 622 19.92 -9.00 27.10
N THR A 623 18.72 -9.43 26.78
CA THR A 623 18.23 -10.79 27.06
C THR A 623 17.60 -11.33 25.80
N THR A 624 17.93 -12.57 25.45
CA THR A 624 17.41 -13.25 24.25
C THR A 624 17.21 -14.73 24.56
N SER A 625 16.46 -15.42 23.72
CA SER A 625 16.24 -16.86 23.80
C SER A 625 17.10 -17.60 22.76
N MET A 626 17.26 -18.91 22.89
CA MET A 626 18.01 -19.70 21.92
C MET A 626 17.36 -19.70 20.53
N SER A 627 16.03 -19.66 20.46
CA SER A 627 15.32 -19.54 19.17
C SER A 627 15.57 -18.21 18.47
N GLN A 628 15.92 -17.16 19.23
CA GLN A 628 16.24 -15.81 18.74
C GLN A 628 17.74 -15.50 18.73
N ALA A 629 18.57 -16.45 19.14
CA ALA A 629 20.00 -16.24 19.36
C ALA A 629 20.80 -16.07 18.06
N ASN A 630 20.20 -16.32 16.89
CA ASN A 630 20.86 -16.25 15.59
C ASN A 630 20.88 -14.85 14.96
N ASP A 631 20.25 -13.85 15.58
CA ASP A 631 20.22 -12.48 15.04
C ASP A 631 19.99 -11.43 16.13
N VAL A 632 20.81 -11.47 17.17
CA VAL A 632 20.70 -10.54 18.30
C VAL A 632 21.38 -9.23 17.95
N ARG A 633 20.60 -8.19 17.72
CA ARG A 633 21.14 -6.88 17.35
C ARG A 633 21.85 -6.20 18.51
N LEU A 634 23.11 -5.87 18.31
CA LEU A 634 23.95 -5.07 19.20
C LEU A 634 24.04 -3.66 18.65
N ILE A 635 23.48 -2.70 19.39
CA ILE A 635 23.45 -1.29 19.00
C ILE A 635 24.46 -0.52 19.85
N GLY A 636 25.52 -0.07 19.20
CA GLY A 636 26.48 0.85 19.80
C GLY A 636 26.56 2.16 19.02
N HIS A 637 26.94 3.22 19.72
CA HIS A 637 27.25 4.52 19.15
C HIS A 637 28.66 4.91 19.56
N ALA A 638 29.47 5.40 18.63
CA ALA A 638 30.84 5.79 18.89
C ALA A 638 31.12 7.17 18.27
N GLU A 639 31.71 8.08 19.02
CA GLU A 639 32.06 9.40 18.47
C GLU A 639 33.44 9.81 18.91
N ASP A 640 34.10 10.63 18.09
CA ASP A 640 35.33 11.29 18.46
C ASP A 640 35.28 12.75 18.05
N LYS A 641 35.48 13.64 19.02
CA LYS A 641 35.54 15.09 18.80
C LYS A 641 36.67 15.51 17.86
N ALA A 642 37.68 14.67 17.63
CA ALA A 642 38.71 14.91 16.64
C ALA A 642 38.20 14.78 15.19
N THR A 643 37.17 13.95 14.95
CA THR A 643 36.68 13.60 13.62
C THR A 643 35.15 13.65 13.54
N LEU A 644 34.57 14.84 13.69
CA LEU A 644 33.11 15.02 13.68
C LEU A 644 32.40 14.60 12.38
N GLN A 645 33.14 14.36 11.29
CA GLN A 645 32.60 13.92 10.01
C GLN A 645 32.38 12.41 9.88
N LYS A 646 32.92 11.61 10.81
CA LYS A 646 32.90 10.15 10.71
C LYS A 646 32.94 9.50 12.09
N GLN A 647 32.35 8.32 12.19
CA GLN A 647 32.48 7.49 13.37
C GLN A 647 33.95 7.03 13.52
N PRO A 648 34.52 6.99 14.75
CA PRO A 648 35.82 6.39 15.00
C PRO A 648 35.79 4.88 14.72
N ALA A 649 36.96 4.27 14.53
CA ALA A 649 37.04 2.82 14.33
C ALA A 649 36.46 2.10 15.54
N ALA A 650 35.44 1.27 15.31
CA ALA A 650 34.72 0.53 16.34
C ALA A 650 34.99 -0.98 16.17
N LYS A 651 35.03 -1.73 17.27
CA LYS A 651 35.16 -3.19 17.21
C LYS A 651 34.44 -3.89 18.35
N TRP A 652 33.60 -4.85 18.00
CA TRP A 652 32.99 -5.82 18.90
C TRP A 652 33.93 -7.01 19.16
N THR A 653 34.06 -7.36 20.43
CA THR A 653 34.81 -8.54 20.88
C THR A 653 34.04 -9.28 21.95
N VAL A 654 34.28 -10.59 22.07
CA VAL A 654 33.72 -11.41 23.16
C VAL A 654 34.70 -11.35 24.33
N VAL A 655 34.23 -10.83 25.46
CA VAL A 655 35.00 -10.78 26.72
C VAL A 655 34.77 -12.05 27.53
N GLN A 656 33.53 -12.55 27.55
CA GLN A 656 33.14 -13.73 28.30
C GLN A 656 32.07 -14.52 27.52
N ALA A 657 32.16 -15.84 27.57
CA ALA A 657 31.17 -16.77 27.04
C ALA A 657 30.98 -17.93 28.04
N PRO A 658 29.81 -18.60 28.07
CA PRO A 658 29.63 -19.82 28.85
C PRO A 658 30.49 -20.96 28.28
N GLU A 659 30.75 -22.00 29.07
CA GLU A 659 31.58 -23.13 28.63
C GLU A 659 31.05 -23.77 27.34
N GLY A 660 31.90 -23.87 26.31
CA GLY A 660 31.53 -24.35 24.97
C GLY A 660 30.65 -23.39 24.15
N GLY A 661 30.29 -22.24 24.71
CA GLY A 661 29.57 -21.16 24.03
C GLY A 661 30.48 -20.32 23.15
N LYS A 662 29.95 -19.86 22.03
CA LYS A 662 30.57 -18.95 21.07
C LYS A 662 29.57 -17.85 20.73
N ALA A 663 30.09 -16.64 20.59
CA ALA A 663 29.36 -15.51 20.01
C ALA A 663 30.10 -15.06 18.74
N THR A 664 29.37 -14.90 17.64
CA THR A 664 29.92 -14.46 16.35
C THR A 664 29.18 -13.23 15.86
N PHE A 665 29.90 -12.22 15.39
CA PHE A 665 29.33 -10.96 14.90
C PHE A 665 29.27 -10.98 13.38
N SER A 666 28.15 -10.53 12.79
CA SER A 666 28.02 -10.40 11.33
C SER A 666 28.99 -9.37 10.74
N ALA A 667 29.25 -8.29 11.49
CA ALA A 667 30.21 -7.25 11.14
C ALA A 667 30.85 -6.69 12.42
N ALA A 668 31.90 -7.36 12.92
CA ALA A 668 32.52 -6.99 14.20
C ALA A 668 33.09 -5.56 14.23
N ASP A 669 33.52 -5.01 13.08
CA ASP A 669 34.14 -3.69 13.02
C ASP A 669 33.12 -2.53 12.86
N ASN A 670 31.82 -2.82 12.95
CA ASN A 670 30.75 -1.82 12.92
C ASN A 670 30.19 -1.59 14.33
N ALA A 671 29.89 -0.33 14.68
CA ALA A 671 29.32 0.00 15.99
C ALA A 671 27.93 -0.63 16.20
N ILE A 672 27.16 -0.82 15.13
CA ILE A 672 25.91 -1.59 15.11
C ILE A 672 26.13 -2.88 14.33
N THR A 673 25.79 -4.03 14.92
CA THR A 673 26.00 -5.35 14.32
C THR A 673 24.95 -6.35 14.82
N SER A 674 24.89 -7.53 14.21
CA SER A 674 24.13 -8.67 14.76
C SER A 674 25.10 -9.69 15.35
N ALA A 675 24.73 -10.26 16.49
CA ALA A 675 25.45 -11.33 17.15
C ALA A 675 24.65 -12.64 17.09
N GLN A 676 25.37 -13.72 16.82
CA GLN A 676 24.87 -15.10 16.87
C GLN A 676 25.44 -15.79 18.10
N PHE A 677 24.60 -16.45 18.88
CA PHE A 677 25.00 -17.23 20.04
C PHE A 677 24.58 -18.69 19.85
N ASN A 678 25.54 -19.61 19.98
CA ASN A 678 25.28 -21.03 19.73
C ASN A 678 24.80 -21.81 20.97
N LYS A 679 24.74 -21.17 22.15
CA LYS A 679 24.45 -21.84 23.42
C LYS A 679 23.79 -20.88 24.41
N ALA A 680 22.91 -21.40 25.25
CA ALA A 680 22.36 -20.66 26.36
C ALA A 680 23.44 -20.39 27.43
N GLY A 681 23.39 -19.22 28.03
CA GLY A 681 24.26 -18.78 29.11
C GLY A 681 24.50 -17.27 29.09
N HIS A 682 25.37 -16.83 29.99
CA HIS A 682 25.76 -15.42 30.12
C HIS A 682 26.97 -15.11 29.25
N TYR A 683 26.81 -14.14 28.36
CA TYR A 683 27.88 -13.60 27.53
C TYR A 683 28.18 -12.16 27.93
N VAL A 684 29.44 -11.75 27.83
CA VAL A 684 29.83 -10.34 27.90
C VAL A 684 30.53 -10.01 26.59
N VAL A 685 29.94 -9.08 25.84
CA VAL A 685 30.53 -8.55 24.60
C VAL A 685 30.95 -7.10 24.82
N GLN A 686 31.97 -6.64 24.11
CA GLN A 686 32.54 -5.30 24.31
C GLN A 686 32.66 -4.58 22.98
N LEU A 687 32.15 -3.35 22.93
CA LEU A 687 32.43 -2.41 21.86
C LEU A 687 33.58 -1.49 22.28
N THR A 688 34.65 -1.51 21.49
CA THR A 688 35.79 -0.61 21.64
C THR A 688 35.84 0.39 20.51
N ALA A 689 35.76 1.68 20.80
CA ALA A 689 36.05 2.75 19.84
C ALA A 689 37.49 3.25 20.01
N THR A 690 38.20 3.38 18.89
CA THR A 690 39.61 3.78 18.83
C THR A 690 39.72 5.11 18.09
N GLY A 691 40.15 6.14 18.83
CA GLY A 691 40.53 7.44 18.30
C GLY A 691 42.01 7.48 17.94
N ALA A 692 42.55 8.67 17.67
CA ALA A 692 43.93 8.83 17.22
C ALA A 692 44.98 8.30 18.23
N ASN A 693 44.77 8.59 19.53
CA ASN A 693 45.73 8.27 20.59
C ASN A 693 45.09 7.61 21.83
N GLN A 694 43.77 7.45 21.84
CA GLN A 694 43.01 6.93 22.97
C GLN A 694 41.89 6.01 22.49
N SER A 695 41.50 5.06 23.33
CA SER A 695 40.34 4.20 23.10
C SER A 695 39.40 4.24 24.29
N THR A 696 38.13 3.94 24.01
CA THR A 696 37.08 3.76 25.01
C THR A 696 36.39 2.45 24.72
N ALA A 697 36.20 1.64 25.75
CA ALA A 697 35.49 0.38 25.65
C ALA A 697 34.31 0.36 26.61
N LYS A 698 33.18 -0.18 26.17
CA LYS A 698 32.01 -0.47 26.99
C LYS A 698 31.51 -1.89 26.72
N THR A 699 31.05 -2.54 27.77
CA THR A 699 30.54 -3.92 27.72
C THR A 699 29.02 -3.95 27.70
N VAL A 700 28.46 -4.94 27.02
CA VAL A 700 27.06 -5.34 27.06
C VAL A 700 26.99 -6.74 27.64
N SER A 701 26.17 -6.92 28.68
CA SER A 701 25.82 -8.25 29.18
C SER A 701 24.71 -8.84 28.32
N VAL A 702 24.90 -10.01 27.73
CA VAL A 702 23.87 -10.71 26.94
C VAL A 702 23.52 -12.02 27.61
N ASP A 703 22.32 -12.08 28.18
CA ASP A 703 21.78 -13.31 28.76
C ASP A 703 21.02 -14.08 27.68
N VAL A 704 21.62 -15.17 27.19
CA VAL A 704 20.96 -16.09 26.25
C VAL A 704 20.30 -17.18 27.05
N GLN A 705 18.98 -17.18 27.09
CA GLN A 705 18.20 -18.15 27.85
C GLN A 705 17.94 -19.39 27.00
N ALA A 706 17.98 -20.56 27.63
CA ALA A 706 17.44 -21.76 26.99
C ALA A 706 15.95 -21.53 26.71
N ASP A 707 15.48 -21.99 25.55
CA ASP A 707 14.07 -21.85 25.23
C ASP A 707 13.23 -22.62 26.25
N GLN A 708 12.23 -21.96 26.81
CA GLN A 708 11.27 -22.65 27.65
C GLN A 708 10.50 -23.67 26.79
N PRO A 709 10.11 -24.83 27.37
CA PRO A 709 9.15 -25.72 26.74
C PRO A 709 7.91 -24.92 26.34
N LEU A 710 7.36 -25.18 25.16
CA LEU A 710 6.10 -24.56 24.77
C LEU A 710 5.01 -24.97 25.77
N PRO A 711 4.11 -24.05 26.15
CA PRO A 711 2.92 -24.45 26.89
C PRO A 711 2.13 -25.46 26.06
N GLU A 712 1.45 -26.41 26.72
CA GLU A 712 0.64 -27.41 26.01
C GLU A 712 -0.38 -26.73 25.10
N THR A 713 -1.06 -25.68 25.58
CA THR A 713 -1.92 -24.81 24.78
C THR A 713 -1.16 -23.54 24.41
N VAL A 714 -0.93 -23.35 23.11
CA VAL A 714 -0.20 -22.20 22.55
C VAL A 714 -1.15 -21.09 22.12
N ALA A 715 -2.33 -21.46 21.63
CA ALA A 715 -3.38 -20.49 21.35
C ALA A 715 -4.76 -21.02 21.74
N ARG A 716 -5.58 -20.14 22.30
CA ARG A 716 -7.00 -20.36 22.55
C ARG A 716 -7.77 -19.09 22.19
N TYR A 717 -8.70 -19.21 21.26
CA TYR A 717 -9.60 -18.13 20.86
C TYR A 717 -11.04 -18.61 21.06
N GLY A 718 -11.74 -18.07 22.07
CA GLY A 718 -13.13 -18.42 22.38
C GLY A 718 -14.16 -17.66 21.55
N PHE A 719 -13.76 -16.63 20.79
CA PHE A 719 -14.65 -15.89 19.89
C PHE A 719 -15.81 -15.13 20.57
N ASP A 720 -15.68 -14.79 21.86
CA ASP A 720 -16.52 -13.82 22.56
C ASP A 720 -16.18 -12.36 22.13
N VAL A 721 -16.30 -12.08 20.83
CA VAL A 721 -15.89 -10.82 20.19
C VAL A 721 -16.89 -9.69 20.46
N THR A 722 -16.40 -8.47 20.67
CA THR A 722 -17.21 -7.24 20.69
C THR A 722 -17.00 -6.41 19.43
N ASP A 723 -17.90 -5.46 19.14
CA ASP A 723 -17.70 -4.50 18.04
C ASP A 723 -16.39 -3.72 18.17
N GLN A 724 -15.96 -3.44 19.40
CA GLN A 724 -14.69 -2.76 19.66
C GLN A 724 -13.48 -3.62 19.29
N ASP A 725 -13.56 -4.94 19.48
CA ASP A 725 -12.50 -5.87 19.07
C ASP A 725 -12.40 -5.97 17.55
N ILE A 726 -13.54 -5.94 16.85
CA ILE A 726 -13.60 -5.88 15.37
C ILE A 726 -12.97 -4.57 14.88
N ILE A 727 -13.39 -3.43 15.45
CA ILE A 727 -12.84 -2.10 15.11
C ILE A 727 -11.34 -2.02 15.41
N ALA A 728 -10.87 -2.68 16.47
CA ALA A 728 -9.46 -2.73 16.83
C ALA A 728 -8.66 -3.79 16.06
N HIS A 729 -9.28 -4.53 15.13
CA HIS A 729 -8.67 -5.63 14.39
C HIS A 729 -7.99 -6.67 15.28
N ARG A 730 -8.54 -6.96 16.46
CA ARG A 730 -7.83 -7.75 17.48
C ARG A 730 -8.72 -8.72 18.23
N LEU A 731 -8.34 -10.00 18.21
CA LEU A 731 -8.91 -11.06 19.03
C LEU A 731 -7.87 -11.54 20.07
N PRO A 732 -8.06 -11.26 21.37
CA PRO A 732 -7.16 -11.72 22.42
C PRO A 732 -7.00 -13.25 22.42
N ASN A 733 -5.78 -13.70 22.72
CA ASN A 733 -5.50 -15.10 22.99
C ASN A 733 -5.71 -15.38 24.49
N GLU A 734 -6.57 -16.33 24.81
CA GLU A 734 -6.89 -16.74 26.18
C GLU A 734 -5.81 -17.64 26.80
N ALA A 735 -4.89 -18.17 25.99
CA ALA A 735 -3.72 -18.88 26.48
C ALA A 735 -2.71 -17.88 27.07
N ALA A 736 -2.22 -18.15 28.28
CA ALA A 736 -1.30 -17.26 28.99
C ALA A 736 -0.05 -16.95 28.14
N GLY A 737 0.15 -15.68 27.81
CA GLY A 737 1.31 -15.20 27.06
C GLY A 737 1.28 -15.47 25.55
N GLY A 738 0.18 -16.04 25.01
CA GLY A 738 0.04 -16.26 23.58
C GLY A 738 -0.32 -14.97 22.81
N PRO A 739 0.09 -14.86 21.52
CA PRO A 739 -0.19 -13.65 20.73
C PRO A 739 -1.66 -13.61 20.28
N ALA A 740 -2.23 -12.40 20.22
CA ALA A 740 -3.59 -12.16 19.72
C ALA A 740 -3.69 -12.52 18.23
N ALA A 741 -4.87 -12.96 17.80
CA ALA A 741 -5.19 -13.03 16.38
C ALA A 741 -5.71 -11.67 15.89
N GLU A 742 -5.67 -11.46 14.59
CA GLU A 742 -6.15 -10.25 13.94
C GLU A 742 -7.49 -10.52 13.25
N LEU A 743 -8.46 -9.63 13.43
CA LEU A 743 -9.80 -9.72 12.83
C LEU A 743 -9.85 -8.87 11.57
N TYR A 744 -10.16 -9.47 10.43
CA TYR A 744 -10.20 -8.81 9.13
C TYR A 744 -11.63 -8.81 8.59
N GLY A 745 -12.33 -7.70 8.78
CA GLY A 745 -13.73 -7.48 8.39
C GLY A 745 -14.32 -6.32 9.19
N THR A 746 -15.56 -5.98 8.88
CA THR A 746 -16.35 -4.94 9.55
C THR A 746 -17.41 -5.55 10.45
N THR A 747 -18.13 -4.71 11.19
CA THR A 747 -19.32 -5.13 11.96
C THR A 747 -20.47 -5.63 11.08
N ASP A 748 -20.42 -5.41 9.77
CA ASP A 748 -21.42 -5.94 8.82
C ASP A 748 -21.03 -7.36 8.36
N ASP A 749 -19.74 -7.70 8.42
CA ASP A 749 -19.19 -8.98 7.96
C ASP A 749 -19.24 -10.06 9.05
N PHE A 750 -19.13 -9.61 10.30
CA PHE A 750 -19.20 -10.43 11.49
C PHE A 750 -20.50 -10.22 12.26
N SER A 751 -21.06 -11.31 12.78
CA SER A 751 -22.12 -11.24 13.79
C SER A 751 -21.80 -12.13 14.98
N THR A 752 -22.31 -11.79 16.15
CA THR A 752 -22.20 -12.68 17.33
C THR A 752 -23.47 -13.49 17.48
N VAL A 753 -23.32 -14.81 17.57
CA VAL A 753 -24.43 -15.76 17.77
C VAL A 753 -24.22 -16.56 19.04
N ALA A 754 -25.23 -17.34 19.45
CA ALA A 754 -25.06 -18.29 20.53
C ALA A 754 -23.99 -19.33 20.15
N GLY A 755 -22.92 -19.38 20.94
CA GLY A 755 -21.83 -20.33 20.76
C GLY A 755 -22.20 -21.73 21.23
N LYS A 756 -21.28 -22.67 21.06
CA LYS A 756 -21.35 -23.96 21.77
C LYS A 756 -21.18 -23.73 23.27
N THR A 757 -20.38 -22.73 23.62
CA THR A 757 -20.27 -22.15 24.96
C THR A 757 -20.18 -20.62 24.82
N GLY A 758 -20.99 -19.85 25.55
CA GLY A 758 -20.93 -18.39 25.43
C GLY A 758 -21.39 -17.89 24.07
N LYS A 759 -20.60 -17.03 23.42
CA LYS A 759 -20.86 -16.52 22.07
C LYS A 759 -19.90 -17.14 21.06
N ALA A 760 -20.32 -17.15 19.80
CA ALA A 760 -19.49 -17.52 18.67
C ALA A 760 -19.44 -16.39 17.64
N LEU A 761 -18.37 -16.39 16.86
CA LEU A 761 -18.21 -15.47 15.73
C LEU A 761 -18.82 -16.10 14.49
N ALA A 762 -19.87 -15.49 13.96
CA ALA A 762 -20.52 -15.90 12.73
C ALA A 762 -20.08 -15.04 11.55
N MET A 763 -19.79 -15.70 10.43
CA MET A 763 -19.41 -15.13 9.14
C MET A 763 -20.53 -15.37 8.14
N SER A 764 -20.83 -14.35 7.33
CA SER A 764 -22.00 -14.34 6.45
C SER A 764 -21.84 -15.17 5.16
N GLY A 765 -20.64 -15.65 4.84
CA GLY A 765 -20.33 -16.26 3.55
C GLY A 765 -20.28 -15.28 2.38
N LYS A 766 -20.60 -14.00 2.61
CA LYS A 766 -20.37 -12.92 1.66
C LYS A 766 -18.96 -12.36 1.87
N VAL A 767 -18.50 -11.66 0.86
CA VAL A 767 -17.17 -11.07 0.77
C VAL A 767 -16.84 -10.24 2.03
N ALA A 768 -15.66 -10.51 2.63
CA ALA A 768 -15.10 -9.97 3.88
C ALA A 768 -15.50 -10.72 5.19
N GLY A 769 -14.56 -10.78 6.15
CA GLY A 769 -14.71 -11.46 7.45
C GLY A 769 -13.86 -12.72 7.63
N TYR A 770 -12.64 -12.59 8.14
CA TYR A 770 -11.77 -13.71 8.52
C TYR A 770 -10.82 -13.36 9.67
N LEU A 771 -10.07 -14.34 10.17
CA LEU A 771 -9.00 -14.11 11.13
C LEU A 771 -7.64 -14.45 10.55
N ARG A 772 -6.62 -13.69 10.94
CA ARG A 772 -5.21 -14.00 10.72
C ARG A 772 -4.53 -14.33 12.04
N LEU A 773 -3.80 -15.44 12.05
CA LEU A 773 -2.99 -15.84 13.20
C LEU A 773 -1.53 -15.44 12.94
N PRO A 774 -0.85 -14.80 13.90
CA PRO A 774 0.52 -14.35 13.69
C PRO A 774 1.47 -15.56 13.57
N ALA A 775 2.54 -15.43 12.78
CA ALA A 775 3.54 -16.49 12.59
C ALA A 775 4.16 -17.01 13.91
N ALA A 776 4.19 -16.17 14.96
CA ALA A 776 4.64 -16.57 16.29
C ALA A 776 3.82 -17.72 16.92
N VAL A 777 2.57 -17.94 16.48
CA VAL A 777 1.71 -19.04 16.95
C VAL A 777 2.20 -20.40 16.46
N THR A 778 2.84 -20.47 15.30
CA THR A 778 3.31 -21.72 14.68
C THR A 778 4.76 -22.03 15.00
N GLU A 779 5.50 -21.05 15.54
CA GLU A 779 6.92 -21.15 15.82
C GLU A 779 7.24 -22.37 16.72
N ARG A 780 8.25 -23.16 16.32
CA ARG A 780 8.74 -24.35 17.05
C ARG A 780 7.75 -25.51 17.19
N LEU A 781 6.55 -25.47 16.58
CA LEU A 781 5.57 -26.57 16.63
C LEU A 781 5.97 -27.78 15.76
N GLN A 782 6.65 -28.76 16.35
CA GLN A 782 7.04 -30.01 15.67
C GLN A 782 5.90 -31.02 15.58
N GLU A 783 4.99 -30.97 16.54
CA GLU A 783 3.72 -31.70 16.55
C GLU A 783 2.63 -30.78 17.10
N THR A 784 1.39 -31.03 16.72
CA THR A 784 0.30 -30.15 17.14
C THR A 784 -1.06 -30.84 17.13
N THR A 785 -1.97 -30.29 17.92
CA THR A 785 -3.41 -30.56 17.83
C THR A 785 -4.14 -29.24 17.61
N LEU A 786 -4.88 -29.14 16.52
CA LEU A 786 -5.81 -28.05 16.23
C LEU A 786 -7.22 -28.56 16.55
N SER A 787 -7.97 -27.84 17.38
CA SER A 787 -9.38 -28.17 17.63
C SER A 787 -10.24 -26.93 17.49
N LEU A 788 -11.42 -27.04 16.90
CA LEU A 788 -12.33 -25.94 16.66
C LEU A 788 -13.76 -26.45 16.67
N ASP A 789 -14.68 -25.70 17.25
CA ASP A 789 -16.11 -25.94 17.11
C ASP A 789 -16.63 -25.16 15.90
N VAL A 790 -17.37 -25.85 15.04
CA VAL A 790 -17.86 -25.34 13.75
C VAL A 790 -19.36 -25.59 13.65
N ARG A 791 -20.10 -24.57 13.23
CA ARG A 791 -21.51 -24.68 12.86
C ARG A 791 -21.73 -24.10 11.49
N LEU A 792 -21.96 -24.95 10.49
CA LEU A 792 -22.20 -24.51 9.11
C LEU A 792 -23.61 -23.90 9.00
N SER A 793 -23.72 -22.72 8.39
CA SER A 793 -25.02 -22.13 8.05
C SER A 793 -25.47 -22.67 6.68
N GLY A 794 -26.22 -23.77 6.69
CA GLY A 794 -26.66 -24.41 5.45
C GLY A 794 -25.53 -25.02 4.61
N ARG A 795 -25.73 -25.03 3.29
CA ARG A 795 -24.83 -25.63 2.30
C ARG A 795 -23.68 -24.69 1.96
N GLN A 796 -22.46 -25.21 1.92
CA GLN A 796 -21.26 -24.44 1.58
C GLN A 796 -20.96 -24.51 0.08
N VAL A 797 -20.11 -23.61 -0.42
CA VAL A 797 -19.57 -23.69 -1.79
C VAL A 797 -18.33 -24.58 -1.77
N THR A 798 -18.11 -25.38 -2.83
CA THR A 798 -16.93 -26.24 -2.91
C THR A 798 -15.64 -25.43 -2.82
N GLY A 799 -14.72 -25.81 -1.91
CA GLY A 799 -13.48 -25.07 -1.67
C GLY A 799 -13.53 -24.14 -0.46
N THR A 800 -14.68 -24.05 0.23
CA THR A 800 -14.83 -23.22 1.43
C THR A 800 -13.86 -23.71 2.50
N THR A 801 -13.06 -22.78 3.02
CA THR A 801 -11.94 -23.10 3.94
C THR A 801 -12.30 -22.68 5.36
N ILE A 802 -12.26 -23.64 6.28
CA ILE A 802 -12.48 -23.39 7.71
C ILE A 802 -11.24 -22.76 8.31
N TYR A 803 -10.07 -23.36 8.06
CA TYR A 803 -8.77 -22.75 8.37
C TYR A 803 -7.69 -23.24 7.40
N GLN A 804 -6.65 -22.43 7.24
CA GLN A 804 -5.48 -22.74 6.44
C GLN A 804 -4.21 -22.17 7.08
N PHE A 805 -3.14 -22.96 7.11
CA PHE A 805 -1.80 -22.55 7.47
C PHE A 805 -0.91 -22.74 6.26
N ALA A 806 -0.18 -21.70 5.83
CA ALA A 806 0.59 -21.76 4.59
C ALA A 806 1.76 -20.77 4.58
N ASP A 807 2.80 -21.13 3.83
CA ASP A 807 3.82 -20.23 3.30
C ASP A 807 3.91 -20.42 1.76
N GLU A 808 4.94 -19.88 1.12
CA GLU A 808 5.13 -20.04 -0.33
C GLU A 808 5.32 -21.50 -0.79
N GLN A 809 5.91 -22.36 0.05
CA GLN A 809 6.33 -23.71 -0.29
C GLN A 809 5.32 -24.79 0.13
N GLN A 810 4.62 -24.61 1.25
CA GLN A 810 3.82 -25.65 1.88
C GLN A 810 2.51 -25.11 2.47
N SER A 811 1.48 -25.96 2.55
CA SER A 811 0.17 -25.57 3.08
C SER A 811 -0.61 -26.74 3.67
N LEU A 812 -1.44 -26.42 4.66
CA LEU A 812 -2.42 -27.29 5.28
C LEU A 812 -3.74 -26.54 5.39
N ALA A 813 -4.79 -27.02 4.73
CA ALA A 813 -6.14 -26.45 4.83
C ALA A 813 -7.15 -27.53 5.23
N LEU A 814 -8.08 -27.14 6.12
CA LEU A 814 -9.31 -27.88 6.37
C LEU A 814 -10.44 -27.20 5.59
N GLN A 815 -11.09 -27.96 4.70
CA GLN A 815 -12.06 -27.44 3.76
C GLN A 815 -13.36 -28.26 3.78
N VAL A 816 -14.41 -27.65 3.25
CA VAL A 816 -15.72 -28.29 3.02
C VAL A 816 -16.14 -28.15 1.57
N ASN A 817 -16.71 -29.22 1.01
CA ASN A 817 -17.22 -29.20 -0.36
C ASN A 817 -18.70 -28.78 -0.41
N GLY A 818 -19.26 -28.71 -1.62
CA GLY A 818 -20.65 -28.40 -1.85
C GLY A 818 -21.65 -29.32 -1.13
N SER A 819 -21.27 -30.53 -0.72
CA SER A 819 -22.14 -31.43 0.07
C SER A 819 -21.93 -31.31 1.58
N ASN A 820 -21.18 -30.29 2.04
CA ASN A 820 -20.68 -30.14 3.41
C ASN A 820 -19.74 -31.27 3.85
N GLU A 821 -19.13 -31.99 2.91
CA GLU A 821 -18.12 -33.00 3.22
C GLU A 821 -16.82 -32.34 3.67
N LEU A 822 -16.27 -32.80 4.79
CA LEU A 822 -14.95 -32.39 5.23
C LEU A 822 -13.85 -33.04 4.39
N TYR A 823 -12.83 -32.26 4.04
CA TYR A 823 -11.62 -32.77 3.45
C TYR A 823 -10.40 -31.92 3.83
N LEU A 824 -9.22 -32.52 3.74
CA LEU A 824 -7.95 -31.82 3.92
C LEU A 824 -7.31 -31.54 2.57
N ASN A 825 -6.72 -30.35 2.41
CA ASN A 825 -5.81 -30.03 1.32
C ASN A 825 -4.41 -29.84 1.91
N VAL A 826 -3.46 -30.70 1.53
CA VAL A 826 -2.10 -30.71 2.09
C VAL A 826 -1.07 -30.64 0.98
N LYS A 827 -0.15 -29.68 1.08
CA LYS A 827 1.02 -29.49 0.20
C LYS A 827 2.27 -29.51 1.07
N ASP A 828 3.07 -30.57 0.99
CA ASP A 828 4.42 -30.55 1.56
C ASP A 828 5.35 -29.71 0.65
N ALA A 829 6.41 -29.12 1.22
CA ALA A 829 7.43 -28.40 0.47
C ALA A 829 7.97 -29.23 -0.71
N GLY A 830 8.01 -28.62 -1.90
CA GLY A 830 8.47 -29.26 -3.14
C GLY A 830 7.54 -30.33 -3.73
N LYS A 831 6.34 -30.54 -3.17
CA LYS A 831 5.34 -31.49 -3.69
C LYS A 831 4.09 -30.77 -4.20
N THR A 832 3.28 -31.48 -4.98
CA THR A 832 1.95 -31.04 -5.37
C THR A 832 0.96 -31.22 -4.23
N ALA A 833 -0.04 -30.34 -4.16
CA ALA A 833 -1.12 -30.43 -3.18
C ALA A 833 -1.94 -31.71 -3.38
N LYS A 834 -2.43 -32.29 -2.27
CA LYS A 834 -3.29 -33.47 -2.25
C LYS A 834 -4.57 -33.18 -1.50
N GLU A 835 -5.71 -33.50 -2.10
CA GLU A 835 -7.01 -33.50 -1.42
C GLU A 835 -7.32 -34.86 -0.81
N ILE A 836 -7.80 -34.85 0.43
CA ILE A 836 -8.09 -36.04 1.21
C ILE A 836 -9.52 -35.94 1.72
N HIS A 837 -10.43 -36.51 0.93
CA HIS A 837 -11.86 -36.55 1.21
C HIS A 837 -12.18 -37.57 2.31
N THR A 838 -12.97 -37.13 3.30
CA THR A 838 -13.29 -37.95 4.48
C THR A 838 -14.46 -38.91 4.24
N GLY A 839 -15.34 -38.59 3.30
CA GLY A 839 -16.63 -39.24 3.12
C GLY A 839 -17.66 -38.87 4.20
N VAL A 840 -17.38 -37.87 5.03
CA VAL A 840 -18.24 -37.44 6.15
C VAL A 840 -18.75 -36.02 5.89
N ALA A 841 -20.06 -35.89 5.67
CA ALA A 841 -20.74 -34.61 5.52
C ALA A 841 -21.31 -34.12 6.85
N LEU A 842 -21.04 -32.84 7.16
CA LEU A 842 -21.49 -32.20 8.38
C LEU A 842 -22.97 -31.78 8.28
N PRO A 843 -23.75 -31.96 9.36
CA PRO A 843 -25.08 -31.39 9.44
C PRO A 843 -25.03 -29.86 9.44
N ALA A 844 -25.96 -29.24 8.71
CA ALA A 844 -26.16 -27.80 8.78
C ALA A 844 -26.79 -27.42 10.13
N ASP A 845 -26.47 -26.22 10.60
CA ASP A 845 -27.04 -25.57 11.78
C ASP A 845 -26.82 -26.33 13.10
N GLN A 846 -25.85 -27.25 13.15
CA GLN A 846 -25.44 -28.00 14.34
C GLN A 846 -23.97 -27.75 14.67
N TRP A 847 -23.63 -27.80 15.96
CA TRP A 847 -22.28 -27.59 16.47
C TRP A 847 -21.47 -28.88 16.45
N GLU A 848 -20.39 -28.87 15.70
CA GLU A 848 -19.50 -30.01 15.51
C GLU A 848 -18.10 -29.65 16.01
N ASN A 849 -17.47 -30.53 16.80
CA ASN A 849 -16.05 -30.36 17.12
C ASN A 849 -15.19 -31.04 16.06
N ILE A 850 -14.31 -30.28 15.43
CA ILE A 850 -13.33 -30.81 14.47
C ILE A 850 -11.95 -30.69 15.11
N THR A 851 -11.23 -31.80 15.19
CA THR A 851 -9.87 -31.85 15.74
C THR A 851 -8.91 -32.49 14.74
N LEU A 852 -7.77 -31.86 14.49
CA LEU A 852 -6.68 -32.36 13.64
C LEU A 852 -5.41 -32.51 14.48
N THR A 853 -4.87 -33.72 14.56
CA THR A 853 -3.51 -33.94 15.07
C THR A 853 -2.54 -33.99 13.90
N LEU A 854 -1.40 -33.32 14.03
CA LEU A 854 -0.34 -33.30 13.03
C LEU A 854 1.00 -33.62 13.67
N THR A 855 1.76 -34.50 13.02
CA THR A 855 3.11 -34.91 13.37
C THR A 855 3.96 -34.96 12.10
N ASN A 856 5.28 -35.08 12.24
CA ASN A 856 6.19 -35.35 11.12
C ASN A 856 5.95 -36.73 10.43
N HIS A 857 5.01 -37.54 10.94
CA HIS A 857 4.63 -38.83 10.40
C HIS A 857 3.24 -38.84 9.76
N GLY A 858 2.53 -37.71 9.77
CA GLY A 858 1.18 -37.61 9.21
C GLY A 858 0.19 -36.84 10.07
N ALA A 859 -1.06 -36.86 9.60
CA ALA A 859 -2.17 -36.18 10.25
C ALA A 859 -3.35 -37.13 10.52
N ALA A 860 -4.14 -36.85 11.55
CA ALA A 860 -5.40 -37.54 11.81
C ALA A 860 -6.50 -36.54 12.12
N LEU A 861 -7.62 -36.66 11.41
CA LEU A 861 -8.78 -35.80 11.53
C LEU A 861 -9.86 -36.53 12.34
N TYR A 862 -10.42 -35.82 13.30
CA TYR A 862 -11.42 -36.28 14.25
C TYR A 862 -12.65 -35.40 14.16
N LEU A 863 -13.83 -36.01 14.28
CA LEU A 863 -15.11 -35.34 14.43
C LEU A 863 -15.75 -35.82 15.74
N ASN A 864 -16.10 -34.88 16.62
CA ASN A 864 -16.67 -35.14 17.94
C ASN A 864 -15.90 -36.26 18.69
N GLY A 865 -14.58 -36.10 18.78
CA GLY A 865 -13.73 -37.03 19.52
C GLY A 865 -13.39 -38.35 18.80
N LYS A 866 -14.02 -38.68 17.67
CA LYS A 866 -13.80 -39.93 16.92
C LYS A 866 -12.97 -39.68 15.66
N VAL A 867 -12.00 -40.53 15.38
CA VAL A 867 -11.20 -40.46 14.14
C VAL A 867 -12.08 -40.73 12.92
N ILE A 868 -12.01 -39.86 11.92
CA ILE A 868 -12.72 -40.01 10.64
C ILE A 868 -11.77 -40.23 9.46
N LYS A 869 -10.52 -39.76 9.55
CA LYS A 869 -9.52 -39.95 8.49
C LYS A 869 -8.10 -39.87 9.04
N THR A 870 -7.18 -40.63 8.45
CA THR A 870 -5.74 -40.58 8.76
C THR A 870 -4.93 -40.44 7.47
N LEU A 871 -3.84 -39.68 7.53
CA LEU A 871 -2.90 -39.44 6.43
C LEU A 871 -1.48 -39.84 6.87
N PRO A 872 -0.98 -41.04 6.52
CA PRO A 872 0.29 -41.57 7.02
C PRO A 872 1.57 -41.10 6.27
N GLN A 873 1.56 -39.99 5.53
CA GLN A 873 2.69 -39.60 4.64
C GLN A 873 2.96 -38.09 4.48
N SER A 874 2.59 -37.25 5.45
CA SER A 874 2.96 -35.83 5.42
C SER A 874 4.17 -35.56 6.31
N THR A 875 5.10 -34.74 5.82
CA THR A 875 6.27 -34.25 6.57
C THR A 875 6.06 -32.83 7.08
N LEU A 876 4.92 -32.21 6.74
CA LEU A 876 4.56 -30.87 7.15
C LEU A 876 4.40 -30.81 8.67
N THR A 877 5.05 -29.83 9.28
CA THR A 877 4.82 -29.42 10.68
C THR A 877 4.60 -27.91 10.66
N LEU A 878 3.78 -27.37 11.56
CA LEU A 878 3.53 -25.93 11.56
C LEU A 878 4.80 -25.14 11.89
N GLY A 879 5.72 -25.70 12.68
CA GLY A 879 7.02 -25.09 12.99
C GLY A 879 8.02 -25.09 11.83
N ALA A 880 7.72 -25.76 10.71
CA ALA A 880 8.53 -25.72 9.50
C ALA A 880 8.10 -24.63 8.51
N LEU A 881 6.99 -23.92 8.79
CA LEU A 881 6.54 -22.80 7.97
C LEU A 881 7.59 -21.67 7.97
N GLY A 882 7.75 -21.01 6.83
CA GLY A 882 8.63 -19.85 6.66
C GLY A 882 8.22 -18.66 7.55
N LYS A 883 9.00 -17.57 7.52
CA LYS A 883 8.68 -16.36 8.31
C LYS A 883 7.42 -15.65 7.80
N VAL A 884 7.21 -15.68 6.50
CA VAL A 884 6.05 -15.09 5.81
C VAL A 884 4.96 -16.15 5.72
N GLN A 885 3.86 -15.96 6.46
CA GLN A 885 2.81 -16.96 6.62
C GLN A 885 1.43 -16.38 6.42
N LYS A 886 0.57 -17.15 5.75
CA LYS A 886 -0.85 -16.86 5.55
C LYS A 886 -1.69 -17.85 6.38
N ASN A 887 -1.69 -17.63 7.69
CA ASN A 887 -2.44 -18.46 8.65
C ASN A 887 -3.83 -17.88 8.87
N TYR A 888 -4.83 -18.43 8.20
CA TYR A 888 -6.18 -17.88 8.18
C TYR A 888 -7.21 -18.82 8.79
N ILE A 889 -8.23 -18.24 9.41
CA ILE A 889 -9.48 -18.91 9.81
C ILE A 889 -10.64 -18.21 9.12
N GLY A 890 -11.52 -18.96 8.46
CA GLY A 890 -12.68 -18.46 7.72
C GLY A 890 -12.44 -18.15 6.24
N ARG A 891 -11.22 -18.30 5.74
CA ARG A 891 -10.88 -18.12 4.31
C ARG A 891 -9.69 -18.97 3.87
N ALA A 892 -9.55 -19.11 2.55
CA ALA A 892 -8.34 -19.65 1.92
C ALA A 892 -7.29 -18.55 1.66
N THR A 893 -6.08 -18.97 1.29
CA THR A 893 -5.03 -18.05 0.82
C THR A 893 -5.31 -17.46 -0.56
N SER A 894 -6.13 -18.13 -1.37
CA SER A 894 -6.60 -17.60 -2.66
C SER A 894 -7.77 -16.64 -2.43
N GLN A 895 -7.68 -15.43 -2.99
CA GLN A 895 -8.76 -14.43 -2.93
C GLN A 895 -10.00 -14.85 -3.76
N ALA A 896 -9.83 -15.74 -4.75
CA ALA A 896 -10.92 -16.27 -5.56
C ALA A 896 -11.68 -17.44 -4.90
N ALA A 897 -11.24 -17.89 -3.73
CA ALA A 897 -11.89 -18.99 -3.02
C ALA A 897 -13.15 -18.50 -2.28
N PRO A 898 -14.17 -19.37 -2.12
CA PRO A 898 -15.38 -19.02 -1.38
C PRO A 898 -15.11 -18.79 0.12
N TRP A 899 -15.87 -17.86 0.70
CA TRP A 899 -15.81 -17.47 2.11
C TRP A 899 -16.60 -18.44 2.99
N PHE A 900 -16.18 -18.58 4.25
CA PHE A 900 -16.87 -19.42 5.22
C PHE A 900 -18.24 -18.85 5.59
N HIS A 901 -19.29 -19.67 5.50
CA HIS A 901 -20.65 -19.31 5.89
C HIS A 901 -21.10 -20.15 7.10
N GLY A 902 -20.99 -19.58 8.30
CA GLY A 902 -21.25 -20.33 9.53
C GLY A 902 -20.76 -19.60 10.76
N ALA A 903 -20.76 -20.30 11.90
CA ALA A 903 -20.21 -19.83 13.16
C ALA A 903 -19.04 -20.69 13.63
N LEU A 904 -18.04 -20.03 14.22
CA LEU A 904 -16.84 -20.63 14.77
C LEU A 904 -16.73 -20.33 16.27
N ASP A 905 -16.32 -21.32 17.04
CA ASP A 905 -16.17 -21.23 18.50
C ASP A 905 -14.97 -22.08 18.96
N ASN A 906 -14.38 -21.74 20.11
CA ASN A 906 -13.35 -22.52 20.82
C ASN A 906 -12.18 -23.03 19.96
N PHE A 907 -11.52 -22.17 19.18
CA PHE A 907 -10.29 -22.57 18.49
C PHE A 907 -9.17 -22.78 19.51
N VAL A 908 -8.53 -23.94 19.50
CA VAL A 908 -7.39 -24.26 20.37
C VAL A 908 -6.27 -24.89 19.56
N LEU A 909 -5.07 -24.32 19.67
CA LEU A 909 -3.83 -24.86 19.12
C LEU A 909 -2.93 -25.36 20.25
N ARG A 910 -2.51 -26.62 20.17
CA ARG A 910 -1.63 -27.26 21.15
C ARG A 910 -0.27 -27.61 20.58
N SER A 911 0.76 -27.57 21.40
CA SER A 911 2.14 -27.98 21.06
C SER A 911 2.40 -29.48 21.15
N LYS A 912 1.34 -30.27 21.31
CA LYS A 912 1.34 -31.73 21.44
C LYS A 912 0.31 -32.33 20.47
N ALA A 913 0.65 -33.45 19.84
CA ALA A 913 -0.34 -34.30 19.18
C ALA A 913 -1.05 -35.16 20.24
N LEU A 914 -2.32 -34.84 20.54
CA LEU A 914 -3.11 -35.60 21.50
C LEU A 914 -3.44 -37.00 20.95
N SER A 915 -3.49 -38.00 21.83
CA SER A 915 -3.95 -39.33 21.47
C SER A 915 -5.45 -39.36 21.20
N ALA A 916 -5.91 -40.36 20.45
CA ALA A 916 -7.34 -40.58 20.20
C ALA A 916 -8.16 -40.70 21.50
N ALA A 917 -7.58 -41.27 22.57
CA ALA A 917 -8.24 -41.39 23.86
C ALA A 917 -8.40 -40.03 24.58
N GLU A 918 -7.35 -39.18 24.53
CA GLU A 918 -7.41 -37.82 25.07
C GLU A 918 -8.44 -36.96 24.30
N ILE A 919 -8.45 -37.05 22.97
CA ILE A 919 -9.41 -36.34 22.11
C ILE A 919 -10.85 -36.81 22.36
N ASN A 920 -11.08 -38.12 22.45
CA ASN A 920 -12.40 -38.66 22.78
C ASN A 920 -12.88 -38.24 24.17
N LYS A 921 -11.98 -38.12 25.15
CA LYS A 921 -12.33 -37.61 26.48
C LYS A 921 -12.75 -36.14 26.47
N LEU A 922 -12.15 -35.32 25.60
CA LEU A 922 -12.44 -33.89 25.51
C LEU A 922 -13.72 -33.58 24.73
N TYR A 923 -13.95 -34.29 23.62
CA TYR A 923 -14.96 -33.91 22.62
C TYR A 923 -15.91 -35.05 22.23
N GLY A 924 -15.65 -36.27 22.69
CA GLY A 924 -16.42 -37.44 22.36
C GLY A 924 -17.62 -37.67 23.27
N ASN A 925 -18.52 -38.52 22.79
CA ASN A 925 -19.52 -39.18 23.60
C ASN A 925 -19.30 -40.70 23.57
N ASP A 926 -19.83 -41.39 24.58
CA ASP A 926 -19.79 -42.85 24.68
C ASP A 926 -21.00 -43.50 23.99
N GLU A 927 -21.87 -42.71 23.36
CA GLU A 927 -22.99 -43.25 22.59
C GLU A 927 -22.47 -43.95 21.34
N ALA A 928 -22.97 -45.16 21.10
CA ALA A 928 -22.63 -45.89 19.91
C ALA A 928 -23.20 -45.18 18.68
N LEU A 929 -22.32 -44.81 17.77
CA LEU A 929 -22.70 -44.26 16.48
C LEU A 929 -23.51 -45.31 15.70
N THR A 930 -24.78 -45.02 15.43
CA THR A 930 -25.71 -45.96 14.78
C THR A 930 -26.29 -45.36 13.52
N ILE A 931 -26.52 -46.20 12.50
CA ILE A 931 -27.21 -45.80 11.29
C ILE A 931 -28.71 -45.69 11.61
N LYS A 932 -29.29 -44.50 11.40
CA LYS A 932 -30.72 -44.23 11.61
C LYS A 932 -31.54 -44.56 10.37
N SER A 933 -31.04 -44.21 9.19
CA SER A 933 -31.72 -44.46 7.92
C SER A 933 -30.71 -44.49 6.77
N LEU A 934 -31.14 -45.04 5.64
CA LEU A 934 -30.41 -45.03 4.38
C LEU A 934 -31.20 -44.22 3.37
N ASP A 935 -30.52 -43.34 2.65
CA ASP A 935 -31.14 -42.59 1.55
C ASP A 935 -31.48 -43.58 0.42
N PRO A 936 -32.70 -43.52 -0.15
CA PRO A 936 -33.09 -44.39 -1.25
C PRO A 936 -32.24 -44.11 -2.49
N ALA A 937 -31.83 -45.18 -3.18
CA ALA A 937 -31.09 -45.07 -4.44
C ALA A 937 -32.00 -45.35 -5.64
N THR A 938 -31.62 -44.84 -6.81
CA THR A 938 -32.28 -45.15 -8.09
C THR A 938 -31.22 -45.53 -9.12
N ALA A 939 -31.51 -46.55 -9.93
CA ALA A 939 -30.68 -46.94 -11.07
C ALA A 939 -31.56 -47.01 -12.33
N VAL A 940 -30.97 -46.79 -13.51
CA VAL A 940 -31.67 -46.93 -14.80
C VAL A 940 -30.99 -48.02 -15.62
N THR A 941 -31.78 -48.88 -16.25
CA THR A 941 -31.29 -49.84 -17.23
C THR A 941 -32.22 -49.91 -18.43
N SER A 942 -31.70 -50.33 -19.58
CA SER A 942 -32.52 -50.60 -20.76
C SER A 942 -33.11 -52.02 -20.71
N VAL A 943 -34.24 -52.22 -21.40
CA VAL A 943 -34.83 -53.54 -21.60
C VAL A 943 -33.77 -54.56 -22.05
N LYS A 944 -33.75 -55.73 -21.38
CA LYS A 944 -32.77 -56.83 -21.57
C LYS A 944 -31.32 -56.51 -21.21
N THR A 945 -31.06 -55.39 -20.54
CA THR A 945 -29.73 -55.03 -20.03
C THR A 945 -29.73 -55.13 -18.50
N ALA A 946 -28.74 -55.84 -17.94
CA ALA A 946 -28.60 -55.95 -16.48
C ALA A 946 -28.33 -54.56 -15.87
N PRO A 947 -29.03 -54.17 -14.78
CA PRO A 947 -28.85 -52.87 -14.17
C PRO A 947 -27.49 -52.75 -13.46
N GLN A 948 -26.81 -51.62 -13.66
CA GLN A 948 -25.65 -51.26 -12.85
C GLN A 948 -26.12 -50.62 -11.55
N LEU A 949 -25.98 -51.36 -10.44
CA LEU A 949 -26.39 -50.90 -9.12
C LEU A 949 -25.27 -50.08 -8.45
N PRO A 950 -25.59 -49.04 -7.67
CA PRO A 950 -24.58 -48.19 -7.05
C PRO A 950 -23.81 -48.96 -5.98
N GLN A 951 -22.48 -48.87 -5.98
CA GLN A 951 -21.65 -49.62 -5.02
C GLN A 951 -21.78 -49.09 -3.58
N GLN A 952 -22.31 -47.88 -3.41
CA GLN A 952 -22.52 -47.23 -2.12
C GLN A 952 -23.86 -46.51 -2.05
N VAL A 953 -24.38 -46.33 -0.84
CA VAL A 953 -25.55 -45.47 -0.54
C VAL A 953 -25.20 -44.53 0.61
N GLN A 954 -25.93 -43.41 0.71
CA GLN A 954 -25.76 -42.48 1.82
C GLN A 954 -26.50 -42.98 3.06
N ALA A 955 -25.80 -43.03 4.19
CA ALA A 955 -26.35 -43.39 5.48
C ALA A 955 -26.42 -42.17 6.40
N ASN A 956 -27.57 -41.95 7.02
CA ASN A 956 -27.78 -40.91 8.03
C ASN A 956 -27.50 -41.52 9.40
N TYR A 957 -26.53 -40.96 10.12
CA TYR A 957 -26.09 -41.46 11.41
C TYR A 957 -26.78 -40.76 12.59
N SER A 958 -26.69 -41.36 13.76
CA SER A 958 -27.27 -40.85 15.01
C SER A 958 -26.72 -39.50 15.47
N ASP A 959 -25.53 -39.13 14.98
CA ASP A 959 -24.88 -37.83 15.22
C ASP A 959 -25.29 -36.77 14.17
N GLY A 960 -26.23 -37.07 13.28
CA GLY A 960 -26.66 -36.15 12.22
C GLY A 960 -25.75 -36.14 10.99
N THR A 961 -24.58 -36.81 11.03
CA THR A 961 -23.67 -36.88 9.88
C THR A 961 -24.21 -37.79 8.78
N LYS A 962 -23.78 -37.52 7.54
CA LYS A 962 -24.02 -38.42 6.41
C LYS A 962 -22.72 -39.04 5.94
N ARG A 963 -22.73 -40.35 5.66
CA ARG A 963 -21.56 -41.08 5.15
C ARG A 963 -21.95 -42.06 4.06
N ALA A 964 -21.10 -42.19 3.05
CA ALA A 964 -21.26 -43.21 2.02
C ALA A 964 -20.84 -44.59 2.56
N ILE A 965 -21.73 -45.57 2.47
CA ILE A 965 -21.48 -46.93 2.94
C ILE A 965 -21.63 -47.94 1.81
N ALA A 966 -20.82 -49.00 1.83
CA ALA A 966 -20.85 -50.03 0.80
C ALA A 966 -22.11 -50.91 0.92
N VAL A 967 -22.70 -51.23 -0.23
CA VAL A 967 -23.88 -52.10 -0.31
C VAL A 967 -23.57 -53.34 -1.13
N THR A 968 -23.94 -54.51 -0.59
CA THR A 968 -23.99 -55.75 -1.37
C THR A 968 -25.43 -56.00 -1.80
N TRP A 969 -25.72 -55.80 -3.08
CA TRP A 969 -27.04 -55.98 -3.65
C TRP A 969 -27.38 -57.46 -3.87
N ALA A 970 -28.65 -57.81 -3.74
CA ALA A 970 -29.15 -59.11 -4.20
C ALA A 970 -28.98 -59.25 -5.73
N GLU A 971 -28.81 -60.49 -6.20
CA GLU A 971 -28.80 -60.79 -7.64
C GLU A 971 -30.13 -60.37 -8.27
N VAL A 972 -30.06 -59.72 -9.44
CA VAL A 972 -31.23 -59.24 -10.16
C VAL A 972 -31.63 -60.26 -11.21
N ASP A 973 -32.84 -60.81 -11.09
CA ASP A 973 -33.36 -61.79 -12.05
C ASP A 973 -33.55 -61.14 -13.44
N PRO A 974 -33.00 -61.73 -14.52
CA PRO A 974 -33.21 -61.29 -15.89
C PRO A 974 -34.66 -61.05 -16.32
N GLU A 975 -35.64 -61.75 -15.74
CA GLU A 975 -37.05 -61.52 -16.05
C GLU A 975 -37.53 -60.13 -15.58
N GLN A 976 -36.96 -59.57 -14.51
CA GLN A 976 -37.36 -58.27 -13.96
C GLN A 976 -37.01 -57.09 -14.86
N TYR A 977 -36.03 -57.25 -15.77
CA TYR A 977 -35.66 -56.23 -16.76
C TYR A 977 -35.93 -56.65 -18.21
N ALA A 978 -36.74 -57.70 -18.42
CA ALA A 978 -37.15 -58.16 -19.76
C ALA A 978 -38.17 -57.22 -20.44
N LYS A 979 -38.85 -56.36 -19.67
CA LYS A 979 -39.85 -55.38 -20.13
C LYS A 979 -39.64 -54.04 -19.40
N ALA A 980 -40.11 -52.95 -20.01
CA ALA A 980 -40.09 -51.64 -19.35
C ALA A 980 -40.99 -51.63 -18.10
N GLY A 981 -40.58 -50.90 -17.07
CA GLY A 981 -41.24 -50.87 -15.77
C GLY A 981 -40.29 -50.45 -14.66
N SER A 982 -40.71 -50.62 -13.40
CA SER A 982 -39.84 -50.36 -12.24
C SER A 982 -39.92 -51.50 -11.23
N PHE A 983 -38.80 -51.81 -10.59
CA PHE A 983 -38.74 -52.78 -9.50
C PHE A 983 -37.72 -52.35 -8.45
N LYS A 984 -37.80 -52.92 -7.24
CA LYS A 984 -36.88 -52.62 -6.14
C LYS A 984 -35.94 -53.80 -5.92
N VAL A 985 -34.66 -53.49 -5.76
CA VAL A 985 -33.64 -54.45 -5.32
C VAL A 985 -33.25 -54.05 -3.91
N THR A 986 -33.22 -55.04 -3.01
CA THR A 986 -32.73 -54.85 -1.65
C THR A 986 -31.28 -55.27 -1.55
N GLY A 987 -30.51 -54.53 -0.77
CA GLY A 987 -29.10 -54.79 -0.51
C GLY A 987 -28.82 -54.86 0.98
N THR A 988 -27.82 -55.64 1.33
CA THR A 988 -27.32 -55.75 2.70
C THR A 988 -26.14 -54.81 2.91
N ILE A 989 -26.04 -54.27 4.11
CA ILE A 989 -24.91 -53.43 4.54
C ILE A 989 -24.20 -54.14 5.68
N ALA A 990 -22.86 -54.17 5.63
CA ALA A 990 -22.07 -54.88 6.63
C ALA A 990 -22.23 -54.28 8.04
N GLU A 991 -22.45 -52.96 8.10
CA GLU A 991 -22.50 -52.19 9.35
C GLU A 991 -23.84 -52.27 10.08
N SER A 992 -24.91 -52.83 9.48
CA SER A 992 -26.20 -53.02 10.16
C SER A 992 -26.97 -54.22 9.63
N LYS A 993 -27.37 -55.11 10.52
CA LYS A 993 -28.28 -56.23 10.19
C LYS A 993 -29.76 -55.85 10.25
N ALA A 994 -30.08 -54.68 10.81
CA ALA A 994 -31.46 -54.23 11.01
C ALA A 994 -31.99 -53.38 9.83
N LEU A 995 -31.09 -52.81 9.03
CA LEU A 995 -31.43 -51.95 7.90
C LEU A 995 -30.99 -52.60 6.59
N SER A 996 -31.83 -52.51 5.57
CA SER A 996 -31.52 -52.92 4.20
C SER A 996 -31.52 -51.71 3.27
N ALA A 997 -30.48 -51.58 2.45
CA ALA A 997 -30.47 -50.58 1.38
C ALA A 997 -31.52 -50.96 0.33
N THR A 998 -32.15 -49.96 -0.28
CA THR A 998 -33.10 -50.19 -1.38
C THR A 998 -32.71 -49.32 -2.56
N VAL A 999 -32.55 -49.96 -3.72
CA VAL A 999 -32.41 -49.28 -5.01
C VAL A 999 -33.65 -49.55 -5.85
N THR A 1000 -34.26 -48.49 -6.37
CA THR A 1000 -35.33 -48.61 -7.36
C THR A 1000 -34.71 -48.64 -8.75
N VAL A 1001 -34.85 -49.75 -9.45
CA VAL A 1001 -34.38 -49.90 -10.84
C VAL A 1001 -35.51 -49.52 -11.78
N GLN A 1002 -35.27 -48.52 -12.62
CA GLN A 1002 -36.14 -48.10 -13.71
C GLN A 1002 -35.67 -48.78 -15.00
N VAL A 1003 -36.51 -49.63 -15.57
CA VAL A 1003 -36.27 -50.29 -16.86
C VAL A 1003 -36.94 -49.48 -17.94
N VAL A 1004 -36.15 -48.87 -18.81
CA VAL A 1004 -36.64 -47.99 -19.86
C VAL A 1004 -36.57 -48.65 -21.24
N ALA A 1005 -37.59 -48.38 -22.05
CA ALA A 1005 -37.57 -48.65 -23.48
C ALA A 1005 -37.10 -47.39 -24.23
N GLY A 1006 -36.29 -47.55 -25.28
CA GLY A 1006 -35.79 -46.44 -26.10
C GLY A 1006 -34.35 -46.02 -25.78
N LYS A 1007 -33.91 -44.91 -26.40
CA LYS A 1007 -32.57 -44.34 -26.23
C LYS A 1007 -32.64 -43.10 -25.35
N LYS A 1008 -31.54 -42.80 -24.68
CA LYS A 1008 -31.38 -41.57 -23.90
C LYS A 1008 -31.28 -40.38 -24.86
N GLU A 1009 -32.06 -39.33 -24.61
CA GLU A 1009 -32.16 -38.15 -25.47
C GLU A 1009 -32.15 -36.86 -24.64
N ASN A 1010 -31.84 -35.72 -25.28
CA ASN A 1010 -32.03 -34.39 -24.67
C ASN A 1010 -33.52 -34.03 -24.72
N LEU A 1011 -34.18 -34.16 -23.58
CA LEU A 1011 -35.62 -33.94 -23.43
C LEU A 1011 -35.99 -32.46 -23.31
N ALA A 1012 -35.02 -31.56 -23.08
CA ALA A 1012 -35.26 -30.11 -22.98
C ALA A 1012 -35.97 -29.55 -24.22
N LYS A 1013 -35.66 -30.08 -25.41
CA LYS A 1013 -36.26 -29.68 -26.70
C LYS A 1013 -37.79 -29.88 -26.78
N SER A 1014 -38.34 -30.74 -25.92
CA SER A 1014 -39.78 -31.02 -25.84
C SER A 1014 -40.45 -30.35 -24.64
N ALA A 1015 -39.68 -29.67 -23.79
CA ALA A 1015 -40.16 -28.99 -22.61
C ALA A 1015 -40.60 -27.56 -22.93
N THR A 1016 -41.46 -27.01 -22.08
CA THR A 1016 -41.76 -25.57 -22.04
C THR A 1016 -40.82 -24.90 -21.03
N PRO A 1017 -39.94 -23.97 -21.46
CA PRO A 1017 -39.07 -23.23 -20.56
C PRO A 1017 -39.81 -22.09 -19.86
N THR A 1018 -39.45 -21.83 -18.61
CA THR A 1018 -39.90 -20.69 -17.79
C THR A 1018 -38.76 -20.30 -16.85
N ALA A 1019 -38.79 -19.09 -16.30
CA ALA A 1019 -37.78 -18.62 -15.37
C ALA A 1019 -38.37 -17.65 -14.34
N ILE A 1020 -37.59 -17.31 -13.31
CA ILE A 1020 -37.98 -16.36 -12.26
C ILE A 1020 -38.37 -14.99 -12.82
N ILE A 1021 -37.70 -14.60 -13.91
CA ILE A 1021 -38.00 -13.46 -14.76
C ILE A 1021 -37.71 -13.88 -16.20
N ASP A 1022 -38.50 -13.41 -17.16
CA ASP A 1022 -38.26 -13.63 -18.59
C ASP A 1022 -38.42 -12.30 -19.31
N THR A 1023 -37.35 -11.82 -19.93
CA THR A 1023 -37.29 -10.57 -20.70
C THR A 1023 -36.87 -10.85 -22.14
N PRO A 1024 -37.77 -11.40 -23.00
CA PRO A 1024 -37.42 -11.80 -24.37
C PRO A 1024 -36.90 -10.65 -25.25
N GLU A 1025 -37.24 -9.40 -24.94
CA GLU A 1025 -36.76 -8.20 -25.61
C GLU A 1025 -35.28 -7.88 -25.33
N ASP A 1026 -34.72 -8.45 -24.26
CA ASP A 1026 -33.32 -8.28 -23.88
C ASP A 1026 -32.60 -9.64 -24.00
N LEU A 1027 -31.77 -9.74 -25.03
CA LEU A 1027 -31.05 -10.95 -25.42
C LEU A 1027 -31.90 -12.20 -25.67
N GLY A 1028 -33.23 -12.15 -25.79
CA GLY A 1028 -34.05 -13.28 -26.30
C GLY A 1028 -34.69 -14.18 -25.24
N GLY A 1029 -34.31 -14.05 -23.97
CA GLY A 1029 -34.99 -14.68 -22.84
C GLY A 1029 -34.97 -16.22 -22.84
N VAL A 1030 -35.98 -16.85 -22.24
CA VAL A 1030 -36.01 -18.30 -22.00
C VAL A 1030 -36.04 -19.18 -23.25
N LYS A 1031 -36.26 -18.61 -24.44
CA LYS A 1031 -36.26 -19.35 -25.71
C LYS A 1031 -34.90 -19.90 -26.09
N GLY A 1032 -33.81 -19.23 -25.70
CA GLY A 1032 -32.45 -19.70 -25.96
C GLY A 1032 -32.12 -20.98 -25.19
N LEU A 1033 -32.75 -21.18 -24.01
CA LEU A 1033 -32.40 -22.28 -23.10
C LEU A 1033 -32.48 -23.68 -23.72
N ASN A 1034 -33.39 -23.94 -24.65
CA ASN A 1034 -33.63 -25.27 -25.21
C ASN A 1034 -33.75 -25.31 -26.74
N ASP A 1035 -33.11 -24.36 -27.44
CA ASP A 1035 -33.12 -24.34 -28.91
C ASP A 1035 -32.18 -25.41 -29.51
N GLY A 1036 -31.30 -25.98 -28.68
CA GLY A 1036 -30.36 -27.03 -29.08
C GLY A 1036 -29.08 -26.50 -29.72
N PHE A 1037 -28.82 -25.19 -29.60
CA PHE A 1037 -27.60 -24.54 -30.05
C PHE A 1037 -26.40 -24.93 -29.18
N THR A 1038 -25.19 -24.87 -29.75
CA THR A 1038 -23.93 -25.11 -29.03
C THR A 1038 -23.14 -23.81 -29.04
N PRO A 1039 -23.04 -23.11 -27.89
CA PRO A 1039 -22.36 -21.82 -27.81
C PRO A 1039 -20.86 -21.92 -28.11
N ALA A 1040 -20.30 -20.91 -28.79
CA ALA A 1040 -18.87 -20.84 -29.06
C ALA A 1040 -18.04 -20.48 -27.81
N ASN A 1041 -18.57 -19.61 -26.95
CA ASN A 1041 -17.99 -19.17 -25.68
C ASN A 1041 -19.11 -18.61 -24.78
N SER A 1042 -18.77 -18.19 -23.56
CA SER A 1042 -19.76 -17.67 -22.59
C SER A 1042 -20.31 -16.28 -22.90
N ASP A 1043 -19.80 -15.55 -23.90
CA ASP A 1043 -20.37 -14.28 -24.37
C ASP A 1043 -21.17 -14.45 -25.69
N ASP A 1044 -21.48 -15.68 -26.08
CA ASP A 1044 -22.20 -15.95 -27.32
C ASP A 1044 -23.70 -15.60 -27.20
N ARG A 1045 -24.08 -14.47 -27.83
CA ARG A 1045 -25.45 -13.93 -27.83
C ARG A 1045 -26.24 -14.25 -29.09
N SER A 1046 -25.68 -15.04 -30.01
CA SER A 1046 -26.20 -15.20 -31.38
C SER A 1046 -27.54 -15.94 -31.46
N HIS A 1047 -27.86 -16.75 -30.46
CA HIS A 1047 -29.06 -17.59 -30.38
C HIS A 1047 -30.00 -17.24 -29.22
N GLY A 1048 -29.72 -16.10 -28.58
CA GLY A 1048 -30.43 -15.64 -27.40
C GLY A 1048 -29.92 -16.27 -26.10
N VAL A 1049 -30.13 -15.54 -25.01
CA VAL A 1049 -29.61 -15.79 -23.68
C VAL A 1049 -30.72 -15.46 -22.70
N TRP A 1050 -30.90 -16.34 -21.72
CA TRP A 1050 -31.67 -15.98 -20.55
C TRP A 1050 -30.76 -15.34 -19.50
N HIS A 1051 -31.19 -14.24 -18.88
CA HIS A 1051 -30.50 -13.61 -17.74
C HIS A 1051 -31.49 -12.93 -16.79
N ASN A 1052 -31.05 -12.65 -15.55
CA ASN A 1052 -31.89 -12.03 -14.51
C ASN A 1052 -31.67 -10.51 -14.33
N TRP A 1053 -31.06 -9.82 -15.30
CA TRP A 1053 -30.64 -8.40 -15.15
C TRP A 1053 -31.75 -7.45 -14.69
N HIS A 1054 -32.97 -7.65 -15.18
CA HIS A 1054 -34.14 -6.83 -14.83
C HIS A 1054 -34.88 -7.33 -13.56
N GLY A 1055 -34.34 -8.34 -12.89
CA GLY A 1055 -34.81 -8.85 -11.61
C GLY A 1055 -33.84 -8.51 -10.46
N ASP A 1056 -33.86 -9.30 -9.39
CA ASP A 1056 -32.87 -9.17 -8.31
C ASP A 1056 -31.54 -9.80 -8.75
N GLN A 1057 -30.55 -8.96 -9.03
CA GLN A 1057 -29.23 -9.34 -9.53
C GLN A 1057 -28.35 -10.01 -8.46
N THR A 1058 -28.73 -9.91 -7.18
CA THR A 1058 -27.94 -10.37 -6.03
C THR A 1058 -28.50 -11.63 -5.39
N ALA A 1059 -29.72 -12.03 -5.78
CA ALA A 1059 -30.41 -13.19 -5.25
C ALA A 1059 -30.29 -14.41 -6.17
N ASP A 1060 -30.55 -15.59 -5.60
CA ASP A 1060 -30.70 -16.82 -6.36
C ASP A 1060 -31.78 -16.68 -7.43
N ALA A 1061 -31.46 -17.07 -8.66
CA ALA A 1061 -32.39 -17.06 -9.78
C ALA A 1061 -32.63 -18.48 -10.31
N TRP A 1062 -33.82 -18.76 -10.86
CA TRP A 1062 -34.15 -20.09 -11.38
C TRP A 1062 -34.63 -20.07 -12.82
N VAL A 1063 -34.25 -21.12 -13.56
CA VAL A 1063 -34.79 -21.52 -14.86
C VAL A 1063 -35.41 -22.91 -14.74
N GLN A 1064 -36.46 -23.18 -15.50
CA GLN A 1064 -37.32 -24.34 -15.32
C GLN A 1064 -37.83 -24.89 -16.64
N TYR A 1065 -37.89 -26.22 -16.74
CA TYR A 1065 -38.59 -26.96 -17.77
C TYR A 1065 -39.84 -27.66 -17.22
N ALA A 1066 -40.91 -27.62 -18.02
CA ALA A 1066 -42.12 -28.40 -17.79
C ALA A 1066 -42.45 -29.28 -19.02
N TRP A 1067 -42.78 -30.55 -18.79
CA TRP A 1067 -43.22 -31.50 -19.83
C TRP A 1067 -44.70 -31.85 -19.68
N LYS A 1068 -45.37 -32.17 -20.79
CA LYS A 1068 -46.79 -32.58 -20.80
C LYS A 1068 -47.02 -33.92 -20.09
N GLN A 1069 -46.06 -34.83 -20.21
CA GLN A 1069 -46.08 -36.16 -19.57
C GLN A 1069 -44.83 -36.33 -18.69
N PRO A 1070 -44.88 -37.18 -17.65
CA PRO A 1070 -43.71 -37.46 -16.83
C PRO A 1070 -42.55 -38.01 -17.67
N VAL A 1071 -41.34 -37.53 -17.39
CA VAL A 1071 -40.10 -37.97 -18.02
C VAL A 1071 -39.12 -38.46 -16.96
N LEU A 1072 -38.28 -39.43 -17.30
CA LEU A 1072 -37.20 -39.92 -16.44
C LEU A 1072 -35.91 -39.16 -16.77
N LEU A 1073 -35.46 -38.30 -15.87
CA LEU A 1073 -34.25 -37.50 -16.01
C LEU A 1073 -33.07 -38.21 -15.33
N THR A 1074 -31.89 -38.11 -15.93
CA THR A 1074 -30.68 -38.80 -15.44
C THR A 1074 -29.45 -37.89 -15.31
N ASP A 1075 -29.33 -36.89 -16.20
CA ASP A 1075 -28.27 -35.88 -16.13
C ASP A 1075 -28.69 -34.60 -16.89
N THR A 1076 -27.87 -33.56 -16.77
CA THR A 1076 -28.08 -32.27 -17.41
C THR A 1076 -26.75 -31.61 -17.76
N ASN A 1077 -26.72 -30.80 -18.81
CA ASN A 1077 -25.57 -29.98 -19.19
C ASN A 1077 -26.01 -28.52 -19.30
N ALA A 1078 -25.35 -27.61 -18.60
CA ALA A 1078 -25.64 -26.17 -18.68
C ALA A 1078 -24.45 -25.39 -19.23
N TYR A 1079 -24.72 -24.43 -20.10
CA TYR A 1079 -23.74 -23.46 -20.61
C TYR A 1079 -24.09 -22.06 -20.10
N TYR A 1080 -23.21 -21.48 -19.31
CA TYR A 1080 -23.47 -20.21 -18.62
C TYR A 1080 -23.03 -19.00 -19.45
N PHE A 1081 -23.79 -17.91 -19.32
CA PHE A 1081 -23.50 -16.62 -19.96
C PHE A 1081 -22.61 -15.76 -19.06
N PHE A 1082 -21.68 -15.03 -19.66
CA PHE A 1082 -20.79 -14.08 -19.01
C PHE A 1082 -20.43 -12.97 -19.99
N ASP A 1083 -20.65 -11.71 -19.62
CA ASP A 1083 -20.48 -10.57 -20.52
C ASP A 1083 -19.07 -9.92 -20.49
N GLY A 1084 -18.14 -10.54 -19.76
CA GLY A 1084 -16.82 -9.98 -19.45
C GLY A 1084 -16.72 -9.37 -18.06
N SER A 1085 -17.83 -9.12 -17.39
CA SER A 1085 -17.88 -8.49 -16.05
C SER A 1085 -18.98 -9.02 -15.11
N ASN A 1086 -20.10 -9.50 -15.65
CA ASN A 1086 -21.31 -9.89 -14.93
C ASN A 1086 -21.85 -11.24 -15.42
N PHE A 1087 -22.87 -11.75 -14.73
CA PHE A 1087 -23.69 -12.93 -15.07
C PHE A 1087 -23.06 -14.31 -14.81
N ASP A 1088 -21.88 -14.38 -14.21
CA ASP A 1088 -21.25 -15.64 -13.84
C ASP A 1088 -21.95 -16.27 -12.61
N PRO A 1089 -22.35 -17.55 -12.66
CA PRO A 1089 -22.87 -18.23 -11.48
C PRO A 1089 -21.74 -18.77 -10.59
N SER A 1090 -21.85 -18.57 -9.27
CA SER A 1090 -20.95 -19.18 -8.28
C SER A 1090 -21.35 -20.60 -7.89
N ALA A 1091 -22.64 -20.93 -8.03
CA ALA A 1091 -23.15 -22.27 -7.75
C ALA A 1091 -24.39 -22.58 -8.60
N ALA A 1092 -24.60 -23.88 -8.85
CA ALA A 1092 -25.80 -24.42 -9.46
C ALA A 1092 -26.39 -25.56 -8.60
N ARG A 1093 -27.71 -25.58 -8.44
CA ARG A 1093 -28.44 -26.69 -7.83
C ARG A 1093 -29.69 -27.04 -8.63
N PHE A 1094 -30.14 -28.28 -8.51
CA PHE A 1094 -31.22 -28.83 -9.35
C PHE A 1094 -32.33 -29.40 -8.48
N GLN A 1095 -33.57 -29.07 -8.84
CA GLN A 1095 -34.77 -29.52 -8.15
C GLN A 1095 -35.80 -30.08 -9.12
N TYR A 1096 -36.64 -30.98 -8.64
CA TYR A 1096 -37.78 -31.52 -9.37
C TYR A 1096 -39.05 -31.43 -8.51
N GLN A 1097 -40.22 -31.42 -9.15
CA GLN A 1097 -41.48 -31.60 -8.43
C GLN A 1097 -41.80 -33.09 -8.31
N ASP A 1098 -42.15 -33.54 -7.12
CA ASP A 1098 -42.71 -34.87 -6.91
C ASP A 1098 -44.16 -34.97 -7.43
N ASP A 1099 -44.75 -36.16 -7.29
CA ASP A 1099 -46.13 -36.45 -7.71
C ASP A 1099 -47.19 -35.64 -6.94
N GLN A 1100 -46.82 -35.05 -5.80
CA GLN A 1100 -47.65 -34.14 -5.00
C GLN A 1100 -47.41 -32.66 -5.36
N GLY A 1101 -46.53 -32.37 -6.32
CA GLY A 1101 -46.20 -31.02 -6.75
C GLY A 1101 -45.24 -30.27 -5.82
N LYS A 1102 -44.66 -30.96 -4.83
CA LYS A 1102 -43.69 -30.36 -3.90
C LYS A 1102 -42.28 -30.42 -4.49
N TRP A 1103 -41.53 -29.33 -4.32
CA TRP A 1103 -40.13 -29.25 -4.76
C TRP A 1103 -39.22 -30.11 -3.89
N GLN A 1104 -38.38 -30.91 -4.54
CA GLN A 1104 -37.38 -31.77 -3.94
C GLN A 1104 -36.01 -31.51 -4.58
N ASP A 1105 -34.95 -31.50 -3.77
CA ASP A 1105 -33.57 -31.46 -4.27
C ASP A 1105 -33.19 -32.78 -4.94
N CYS A 1106 -32.47 -32.67 -6.07
CA CYS A 1106 -31.85 -33.84 -6.68
C CYS A 1106 -30.82 -34.45 -5.73
N GLN A 1107 -30.84 -35.77 -5.60
CA GLN A 1107 -29.93 -36.50 -4.73
C GLN A 1107 -28.69 -36.96 -5.51
N ASN A 1108 -27.58 -37.23 -4.81
CA ASN A 1108 -26.31 -37.70 -5.41
C ASN A 1108 -25.82 -36.85 -6.60
N VAL A 1109 -25.95 -35.53 -6.49
CA VAL A 1109 -25.55 -34.60 -7.55
C VAL A 1109 -24.02 -34.58 -7.68
N GLN A 1110 -23.50 -34.87 -8.88
CA GLN A 1110 -22.08 -34.76 -9.20
C GLN A 1110 -21.87 -33.89 -10.44
N GLY A 1111 -20.85 -33.03 -10.45
CA GLY A 1111 -20.51 -32.21 -11.61
C GLY A 1111 -21.32 -30.92 -11.78
N ALA A 1112 -21.97 -30.43 -10.73
CA ALA A 1112 -22.68 -29.13 -10.69
C ALA A 1112 -21.73 -27.92 -10.67
N GLY A 1113 -20.74 -27.92 -11.56
CA GLY A 1113 -19.80 -26.82 -11.75
C GLY A 1113 -20.40 -25.65 -12.52
N THR A 1114 -19.72 -24.51 -12.46
CA THR A 1114 -20.11 -23.26 -13.15
C THR A 1114 -19.01 -22.70 -14.04
N THR A 1115 -18.13 -23.57 -14.54
CA THR A 1115 -16.99 -23.15 -15.35
C THR A 1115 -17.46 -22.53 -16.66
N LEU A 1116 -16.95 -21.33 -16.98
CA LEU A 1116 -17.26 -20.62 -18.22
C LEU A 1116 -16.63 -21.28 -19.45
N ASN A 1117 -17.13 -20.93 -20.63
CA ASN A 1117 -16.66 -21.41 -21.94
C ASN A 1117 -16.79 -22.93 -22.17
N GLN A 1118 -17.69 -23.60 -21.45
CA GLN A 1118 -17.96 -25.02 -21.63
C GLN A 1118 -19.35 -25.43 -21.11
N PHE A 1119 -19.79 -26.62 -21.52
CA PHE A 1119 -20.93 -27.29 -20.89
C PHE A 1119 -20.51 -27.91 -19.54
N ASN A 1120 -21.25 -27.57 -18.49
CA ASN A 1120 -21.09 -28.14 -17.15
C ASN A 1120 -22.03 -29.33 -17.00
N LYS A 1121 -21.45 -30.54 -17.08
CA LYS A 1121 -22.20 -31.79 -16.99
C LYS A 1121 -22.48 -32.17 -15.53
N THR A 1122 -23.76 -32.20 -15.18
CA THR A 1122 -24.25 -32.62 -13.87
C THR A 1122 -25.02 -33.93 -13.96
N THR A 1123 -24.64 -34.93 -13.15
CA THR A 1123 -25.39 -36.18 -12.96
C THR A 1123 -26.07 -36.17 -11.59
N PHE A 1124 -27.17 -36.91 -11.45
CA PHE A 1124 -27.90 -37.03 -10.19
C PHE A 1124 -28.65 -38.37 -10.13
N THR A 1125 -29.15 -38.74 -8.94
CA THR A 1125 -30.07 -39.86 -8.78
C THR A 1125 -31.23 -39.68 -9.75
N PRO A 1126 -31.51 -40.65 -10.64
CA PRO A 1126 -32.57 -40.52 -11.64
C PRO A 1126 -33.93 -40.16 -11.02
N VAL A 1127 -34.63 -39.20 -11.62
CA VAL A 1127 -35.93 -38.69 -11.15
C VAL A 1127 -36.99 -38.76 -12.24
N THR A 1128 -38.18 -39.23 -11.89
CA THR A 1128 -39.36 -39.15 -12.78
C THR A 1128 -40.17 -37.90 -12.40
N THR A 1129 -40.32 -36.96 -13.32
CA THR A 1129 -40.99 -35.67 -13.04
C THR A 1129 -41.67 -35.08 -14.27
N LYS A 1130 -42.63 -34.17 -14.05
CA LYS A 1130 -43.14 -33.26 -15.09
C LYS A 1130 -42.45 -31.90 -15.08
N THR A 1131 -41.72 -31.57 -14.02
CA THR A 1131 -41.12 -30.25 -13.82
C THR A 1131 -39.72 -30.38 -13.23
N PHE A 1132 -38.77 -29.66 -13.80
CA PHE A 1132 -37.36 -29.67 -13.38
C PHE A 1132 -36.81 -28.26 -13.45
N ARG A 1133 -36.08 -27.81 -12.41
CA ARG A 1133 -35.49 -26.47 -12.37
C ARG A 1133 -34.03 -26.49 -11.97
N MET A 1134 -33.29 -25.56 -12.56
CA MET A 1134 -31.94 -25.20 -12.15
C MET A 1134 -32.02 -23.87 -11.40
N ILE A 1135 -31.46 -23.82 -10.20
CA ILE A 1135 -31.32 -22.62 -9.39
C ILE A 1135 -29.84 -22.26 -9.36
N LEU A 1136 -29.54 -21.00 -9.63
CA LEU A 1136 -28.20 -20.46 -9.75
C LEU A 1136 -28.01 -19.36 -8.71
N THR A 1137 -26.81 -19.30 -8.15
CA THR A 1137 -26.37 -18.23 -7.23
C THR A 1137 -25.40 -17.33 -7.98
N PRO A 1138 -25.55 -15.99 -7.91
CA PRO A 1138 -24.65 -15.09 -8.62
C PRO A 1138 -23.23 -15.15 -8.01
N GLY A 1139 -22.21 -15.08 -8.86
CA GLY A 1139 -20.82 -14.92 -8.46
C GLY A 1139 -20.46 -13.45 -8.21
N HIS A 1140 -20.96 -12.58 -9.09
CA HIS A 1140 -20.85 -11.13 -8.96
C HIS A 1140 -22.24 -10.47 -9.00
N LEU A 1141 -22.59 -9.81 -10.12
CA LEU A 1141 -23.91 -9.26 -10.38
C LEU A 1141 -24.58 -10.03 -11.51
N GLY A 1142 -25.81 -10.47 -11.25
CA GLY A 1142 -26.63 -11.18 -12.22
C GLY A 1142 -26.18 -12.61 -12.50
N ILE A 1143 -26.99 -13.33 -13.27
CA ILE A 1143 -26.77 -14.69 -13.74
C ILE A 1143 -27.35 -14.83 -15.14
N GLY A 1144 -26.69 -15.59 -16.02
CA GLY A 1144 -27.28 -15.98 -17.30
C GLY A 1144 -26.95 -17.39 -17.75
N VAL A 1145 -27.80 -17.91 -18.64
CA VAL A 1145 -27.71 -19.25 -19.23
C VAL A 1145 -27.98 -19.13 -20.73
N ILE A 1146 -27.07 -19.68 -21.53
CA ILE A 1146 -27.20 -19.68 -23.00
C ILE A 1146 -28.00 -20.91 -23.42
N GLU A 1147 -27.56 -22.11 -23.03
CA GLU A 1147 -28.19 -23.39 -23.39
C GLU A 1147 -28.24 -24.32 -22.17
N TRP A 1148 -29.35 -25.03 -22.01
CA TRP A 1148 -29.56 -26.00 -20.92
C TRP A 1148 -30.17 -27.31 -21.43
N GLN A 1149 -29.35 -28.35 -21.44
CA GLN A 1149 -29.73 -29.69 -21.88
C GLN A 1149 -30.17 -30.52 -20.68
N VAL A 1150 -31.26 -31.26 -20.80
CA VAL A 1150 -31.72 -32.19 -19.75
C VAL A 1150 -31.94 -33.55 -20.39
N ASN A 1151 -31.12 -34.53 -19.99
CA ASN A 1151 -31.04 -35.81 -20.67
C ASN A 1151 -31.75 -36.92 -19.89
N GLY A 1152 -32.51 -37.74 -20.62
CA GLY A 1152 -33.38 -38.73 -20.01
C GLY A 1152 -34.09 -39.63 -21.00
N TYR A 1153 -35.18 -40.24 -20.53
CA TYR A 1153 -36.05 -41.11 -21.29
C TYR A 1153 -37.50 -40.66 -21.16
N THR A 1154 -38.25 -40.74 -22.24
CA THR A 1154 -39.72 -40.61 -22.19
C THR A 1154 -40.30 -41.84 -21.49
N VAL A 1155 -41.13 -41.64 -20.49
CA VAL A 1155 -41.82 -42.74 -19.82
C VAL A 1155 -43.04 -43.09 -20.67
N GLN A 1156 -43.08 -44.32 -21.22
CA GLN A 1156 -44.22 -44.83 -21.98
C GLN A 1156 -45.27 -45.45 -21.07
#